data_AF-A0A974TV16-F1
#
_entry.id   AF-A0A974TV16-F1
#
_cell.length_a   1.000
_cell.length_b   1.000
_cell.length_c   1.000
_cell.angle_alpha   90.00
_cell.angle_beta   90.00
_cell.angle_gamma   90.00
#
_symmetry.space_group_name_H-M   'P 1'
#
loop_
_entity.id
_entity.type
_entity.pdbx_description
1 polymer ?
#
loop_
_entity_poly.entity_id
_entity_poly.type
_entity_poly.pdbx_seq_one_letter_code
_entity_poly.pdbx_strand_id
1 'polypeptide(L)'
;MRSFRISRLLPALFIVMVVVGLVQGTVAFRSLSAMTGHIERIGEDRMQQMSAILQLSHDFTDLNSTYSEHLLSMDPDEITAIEAKIKQRADDLAARLDAYAAANASDPATASALASIKDGLAAYRQESDKLIQFSAIGAKGQALEVYHGPMKSGADAIDDILKNLVAGNERTTQATMEAARGEHDSAFAMTLASLALSVGLATAAIFLVNRRVVRPLNGISHAMKLLASGDTAAEIPHADRRDEIGEMAAAVAVFRDNAAERVRLERQSEADRTAGDRERQAREAERTRDSGKVQEAVFALGEALGRLAGGDVTCRIDNPFDGDLERLRTDFNDSVGRLNDALREVGDNARAIGAGASQIRAAADDLSRRTEQQAASVEETAAALEQITTAVKDSTKRAEEAGSLVARTRGEAEKSGEVVRRAIGAMQEIAKSSGEITNIIGVIDDIAFQTNLLALNAGVEAARAGEAGKGFAVVAQEVRELAQRSAKAAKEIKDLITTSGTQVRAGVSLVGETGRALQAIVSEVQEINGHVQAIVEAAREQSTGLQEINTAVNTMDQGTQRNAAMVEETTAASHGLATEVQALNSLISRFNVGHGTATGHVARPSQLHVVTAPSTPQSAPPAAVSSLRKSSGQWNVKPAGETSRPVSSPALALGQKLANAFGTKPGKASDADWDEF
;
A
#
# COMPACT_ATOMS: atom_id res chain seq x y z
N MET A 1 -47.43 -6.65 -48.78
CA MET A 1 -47.15 -7.31 -47.47
C MET A 1 -48.28 -7.12 -46.43
N ARG A 2 -49.56 -7.23 -46.78
CA ARG A 2 -50.73 -7.06 -45.87
C ARG A 2 -51.32 -8.39 -45.35
N SER A 3 -50.64 -9.51 -45.54
CA SER A 3 -51.18 -10.87 -45.39
C SER A 3 -50.41 -11.80 -44.44
N PHE A 4 -49.54 -11.26 -43.58
CA PHE A 4 -48.81 -12.09 -42.62
C PHE A 4 -49.65 -12.33 -41.38
N ARG A 5 -49.99 -13.60 -41.17
CA ARG A 5 -50.67 -14.11 -39.98
C ARG A 5 -49.86 -13.83 -38.71
N ILE A 6 -50.51 -13.37 -37.65
CA ILE A 6 -49.90 -13.04 -36.34
C ILE A 6 -49.18 -14.25 -35.77
N SER A 7 -49.76 -15.44 -35.94
CA SER A 7 -49.19 -16.73 -35.54
C SER A 7 -47.82 -17.05 -36.12
N ARG A 8 -47.40 -16.39 -37.21
CA ARG A 8 -46.07 -16.54 -37.83
C ARG A 8 -45.16 -15.34 -37.60
N LEU A 9 -45.72 -14.14 -37.47
CA LEU A 9 -44.98 -12.89 -37.28
C LEU A 9 -44.24 -12.86 -35.93
N LEU A 10 -44.95 -13.17 -34.84
CA LEU A 10 -44.37 -13.10 -33.49
C LEU A 10 -43.25 -14.12 -33.27
N PRO A 11 -43.40 -15.41 -33.63
CA PRO A 11 -42.30 -16.36 -33.53
C PRO A 11 -41.10 -15.99 -34.41
N ALA A 12 -41.33 -15.45 -35.62
CA ALA A 12 -40.24 -15.04 -36.51
C ALA A 12 -39.42 -13.87 -35.92
N LEU A 13 -40.08 -12.86 -35.34
CA LEU A 13 -39.40 -11.76 -34.65
C LEU A 13 -38.61 -12.25 -33.43
N PHE A 14 -39.18 -13.19 -32.66
CA PHE A 14 -38.51 -13.79 -31.51
C PHE A 14 -37.28 -14.61 -31.92
N ILE A 15 -37.38 -15.43 -32.97
CA ILE A 15 -36.26 -16.21 -33.53
C ILE A 15 -35.12 -15.30 -33.96
N VAL A 16 -35.42 -14.20 -34.66
CA VAL A 16 -34.39 -13.21 -35.07
C VAL A 16 -33.68 -12.64 -33.85
N MET A 17 -34.41 -12.29 -32.79
CA MET A 17 -33.83 -11.75 -31.56
C MET A 17 -32.93 -12.75 -30.83
N VAL A 18 -33.35 -14.02 -30.77
CA VAL A 18 -32.55 -15.12 -30.17
C VAL A 18 -31.28 -15.39 -30.97
N VAL A 19 -31.36 -15.41 -32.31
CA VAL A 19 -30.19 -15.61 -33.18
C VAL A 19 -29.16 -14.49 -32.99
N VAL A 20 -29.60 -13.24 -32.91
CA VAL A 20 -28.70 -12.10 -32.65
C VAL A 20 -28.05 -12.23 -31.26
N GLY A 21 -28.82 -12.63 -30.24
CA GLY A 21 -28.29 -12.89 -28.90
C GLY A 21 -27.23 -14.02 -28.86
N LEU A 22 -27.44 -15.11 -29.62
CA LEU A 22 -26.47 -16.21 -29.72
C LEU A 22 -25.18 -15.78 -30.42
N VAL A 23 -25.29 -14.99 -31.50
CA VAL A 23 -24.11 -14.43 -32.20
C VAL A 23 -23.33 -13.51 -31.27
N GLN A 24 -24.02 -12.63 -30.54
CA GLN A 24 -23.39 -11.74 -29.56
C GLN A 24 -22.71 -12.53 -28.43
N GLY A 25 -23.36 -13.56 -27.89
CA GLY A 25 -22.79 -14.44 -26.87
C GLY A 25 -21.51 -15.15 -27.35
N THR A 26 -21.49 -15.59 -28.61
CA THR A 26 -20.31 -16.25 -29.20
C THR A 26 -19.12 -15.30 -29.35
N VAL A 27 -19.37 -14.06 -29.79
CA VAL A 27 -18.33 -13.03 -29.92
C VAL A 27 -17.76 -12.65 -28.55
N ALA A 28 -18.62 -12.44 -27.56
CA ALA A 28 -18.20 -12.12 -26.19
C ALA A 28 -17.38 -13.27 -25.58
N PHE A 29 -17.83 -14.51 -25.75
CA PHE A 29 -17.12 -15.68 -25.23
C PHE A 29 -15.73 -15.83 -25.87
N ARG A 30 -15.63 -15.69 -27.20
CA ARG A 30 -14.36 -15.77 -27.92
C ARG A 30 -13.38 -14.67 -27.48
N SER A 31 -13.87 -13.44 -27.31
CA SER A 31 -13.08 -12.31 -26.83
C SER A 31 -12.56 -12.56 -25.42
N LEU A 32 -13.42 -13.05 -24.51
CA LEU A 32 -13.03 -13.38 -23.15
C LEU A 32 -11.97 -14.48 -23.12
N SER A 33 -12.14 -15.55 -23.92
CA SER A 33 -11.15 -16.63 -24.03
C SER A 33 -9.80 -16.15 -24.56
N ALA A 34 -9.79 -15.25 -25.56
CA ALA A 34 -8.55 -14.67 -26.07
C ALA A 34 -7.85 -13.80 -25.01
N MET A 35 -8.63 -13.01 -24.26
CA MET A 35 -8.12 -12.15 -23.18
C MET A 35 -7.53 -12.97 -22.04
N THR A 36 -8.18 -14.06 -21.63
CA THR A 36 -7.62 -15.01 -20.65
C THR A 36 -6.28 -15.58 -21.12
N GLY A 37 -6.17 -15.95 -22.40
CA GLY A 37 -4.91 -16.46 -22.97
C GLY A 37 -3.77 -15.42 -23.00
N HIS A 38 -4.08 -14.13 -23.12
CA HIS A 38 -3.06 -13.08 -22.99
C HIS A 38 -2.67 -12.82 -21.53
N ILE A 39 -3.64 -12.89 -20.59
CA ILE A 39 -3.38 -12.76 -19.15
C ILE A 39 -2.49 -13.90 -18.65
N GLU A 40 -2.75 -15.14 -19.09
CA GLU A 40 -1.97 -16.32 -18.71
C GLU A 40 -0.52 -16.22 -19.24
N ARG A 41 -0.34 -15.86 -20.52
CA ARG A 41 0.99 -15.63 -21.10
C ARG A 41 1.78 -14.50 -20.41
N ILE A 42 1.11 -13.43 -19.98
CA ILE A 42 1.77 -12.32 -19.29
C ILE A 42 2.07 -12.68 -17.83
N GLY A 43 1.10 -13.26 -17.13
CA GLY A 43 1.15 -13.50 -15.70
C GLY A 43 1.98 -14.72 -15.30
N GLU A 44 1.86 -15.84 -16.01
CA GLU A 44 2.61 -17.05 -15.68
C GLU A 44 3.97 -17.05 -16.38
N ASP A 45 4.01 -16.96 -17.71
CA ASP A 45 5.27 -17.14 -18.44
C ASP A 45 6.20 -15.91 -18.32
N ARG A 46 5.69 -14.70 -18.62
CA ARG A 46 6.55 -13.51 -18.77
C ARG A 46 7.02 -12.92 -17.45
N MET A 47 6.17 -12.88 -16.43
CA MET A 47 6.58 -12.44 -15.09
C MET A 47 7.58 -13.41 -14.44
N GLN A 48 7.40 -14.72 -14.60
CA GLN A 48 8.38 -15.70 -14.11
C GLN A 48 9.71 -15.57 -14.85
N GLN A 49 9.69 -15.39 -16.16
CA GLN A 49 10.91 -15.12 -16.94
C GLN A 49 11.61 -13.84 -16.47
N MET A 50 10.88 -12.74 -16.27
CA MET A 50 11.45 -11.48 -15.80
C MET A 50 12.10 -11.64 -14.42
N SER A 51 11.39 -12.26 -13.48
CA SER A 51 11.90 -12.55 -12.14
C SER A 51 13.18 -13.38 -12.19
N ALA A 52 13.23 -14.42 -13.04
CA ALA A 52 14.41 -15.26 -13.19
C ALA A 52 15.62 -14.51 -13.77
N ILE A 53 15.44 -13.61 -14.75
CA ILE A 53 16.54 -12.77 -15.27
C ILE A 53 17.07 -11.84 -14.18
N LEU A 54 16.19 -11.22 -13.39
CA LEU A 54 16.60 -10.34 -12.30
C LEU A 54 17.34 -11.10 -11.19
N GLN A 55 16.91 -12.33 -10.88
CA GLN A 55 17.63 -13.20 -9.96
C GLN A 55 19.02 -13.58 -10.47
N LEU A 56 19.18 -13.86 -11.77
CA LEU A 56 20.49 -14.10 -12.37
C LEU A 56 21.42 -12.88 -12.24
N SER A 57 20.89 -11.68 -12.46
CA SER A 57 21.64 -10.43 -12.26
C SER A 57 22.04 -10.20 -10.81
N HIS A 58 21.13 -10.47 -9.87
CA HIS A 58 21.40 -10.42 -8.44
C HIS A 58 22.49 -11.42 -8.04
N ASP A 59 22.34 -12.69 -8.39
CA ASP A 59 23.29 -13.76 -8.05
C ASP A 59 24.69 -13.48 -8.63
N PHE A 60 24.77 -12.93 -9.84
CA PHE A 60 26.03 -12.51 -10.43
C PHE A 60 26.67 -11.32 -9.68
N THR A 61 25.87 -10.31 -9.33
CA THR A 61 26.34 -9.15 -8.55
C THR A 61 26.85 -9.58 -7.18
N ASP A 62 26.13 -10.48 -6.53
CA ASP A 62 26.48 -11.08 -5.25
C ASP A 62 27.81 -11.83 -5.36
N LEU A 63 27.98 -12.66 -6.39
CA LEU A 63 29.24 -13.35 -6.66
C LEU A 63 30.40 -12.34 -6.86
N ASN A 64 30.21 -11.30 -7.67
CA ASN A 64 31.20 -10.25 -7.89
C ASN A 64 31.57 -9.50 -6.59
N SER A 65 30.59 -9.19 -5.75
CA SER A 65 30.82 -8.55 -4.45
C SER A 65 31.62 -9.43 -3.50
N THR A 66 31.45 -10.75 -3.54
CA THR A 66 32.23 -11.68 -2.69
C THR A 66 33.71 -11.73 -3.09
N TYR A 67 34.06 -11.50 -4.36
CA TYR A 67 35.47 -11.32 -4.74
C TYR A 67 36.08 -10.03 -4.17
N SER A 68 35.31 -8.95 -4.07
CA SER A 68 35.73 -7.74 -3.34
C SER A 68 35.95 -8.01 -1.85
N GLU A 69 35.07 -8.80 -1.21
CA GLU A 69 35.21 -9.23 0.19
C GLU A 69 36.52 -10.02 0.39
N HIS A 70 36.85 -10.93 -0.52
CA HIS A 70 38.12 -11.70 -0.51
C HIS A 70 39.36 -10.79 -0.60
N LEU A 71 39.29 -9.73 -1.41
CA LEU A 71 40.39 -8.76 -1.51
C LEU A 71 40.62 -7.98 -0.22
N LEU A 72 39.54 -7.63 0.49
CA LEU A 72 39.61 -6.79 1.69
C LEU A 72 39.94 -7.58 2.97
N SER A 73 39.62 -8.87 3.04
CA SER A 73 39.93 -9.68 4.22
C SER A 73 41.44 -9.95 4.35
N MET A 74 41.89 -9.96 5.60
CA MET A 74 43.28 -10.21 6.03
C MET A 74 43.39 -11.46 6.92
N ASP A 75 42.26 -12.04 7.34
CA ASP A 75 42.22 -13.22 8.21
C ASP A 75 42.19 -14.50 7.35
N PRO A 76 43.16 -15.43 7.52
CA PRO A 76 43.19 -16.70 6.78
C PRO A 76 41.93 -17.57 6.92
N ASP A 77 41.29 -17.55 8.11
CA ASP A 77 40.09 -18.35 8.35
C ASP A 77 38.87 -17.74 7.64
N GLU A 78 38.77 -16.40 7.63
CA GLU A 78 37.75 -15.68 6.86
C GLU A 78 37.96 -15.85 5.35
N ILE A 79 39.19 -15.77 4.85
CA ILE A 79 39.52 -15.96 3.43
C ILE A 79 39.04 -17.34 2.96
N THR A 80 39.30 -18.39 3.75
CA THR A 80 38.86 -19.76 3.43
C THR A 80 37.32 -19.86 3.40
N ALA A 81 36.63 -19.20 4.34
CA ALA A 81 35.18 -19.15 4.36
C ALA A 81 34.60 -18.38 3.15
N ILE A 82 35.25 -17.28 2.75
CA ILE A 82 34.89 -16.50 1.57
C ILE A 82 35.08 -17.32 0.29
N GLU A 83 36.17 -18.07 0.16
CA GLU A 83 36.39 -18.97 -0.99
C GLU A 83 35.30 -20.05 -1.10
N ALA A 84 34.85 -20.61 0.03
CA ALA A 84 33.72 -21.54 0.05
C ALA A 84 32.42 -20.87 -0.41
N LYS A 85 32.14 -19.63 0.03
CA LYS A 85 31.00 -18.84 -0.43
C LYS A 85 31.07 -18.54 -1.93
N ILE A 86 32.24 -18.16 -2.45
CA ILE A 86 32.46 -17.90 -3.88
C ILE A 86 32.09 -19.15 -4.69
N LYS A 87 32.58 -20.32 -4.26
CA LYS A 87 32.27 -21.59 -4.93
C LYS A 87 30.77 -21.88 -4.92
N GLN A 88 30.12 -21.76 -3.76
CA GLN A 88 28.68 -21.98 -3.63
C GLN A 88 27.87 -21.03 -4.54
N ARG A 89 28.17 -19.72 -4.51
CA ARG A 89 27.48 -18.71 -5.32
C ARG A 89 27.68 -18.95 -6.82
N ALA A 90 28.87 -19.39 -7.24
CA ALA A 90 29.14 -19.74 -8.62
C ALA A 90 28.34 -20.98 -9.06
N ASP A 91 28.23 -22.00 -8.21
CA ASP A 91 27.45 -23.21 -8.48
C ASP A 91 25.93 -22.90 -8.53
N ASP A 92 25.43 -22.07 -7.62
CA ASP A 92 24.03 -21.63 -7.58
C ASP A 92 23.67 -20.81 -8.84
N LEU A 93 24.53 -19.87 -9.23
CA LEU A 93 24.36 -19.08 -10.45
C LEU A 93 24.33 -19.97 -11.70
N ALA A 94 25.24 -20.95 -11.79
CA ALA A 94 25.28 -21.89 -12.90
C ALA A 94 24.01 -22.74 -12.97
N ALA A 95 23.55 -23.29 -11.85
CA ALA A 95 22.31 -24.07 -11.77
C ALA A 95 21.08 -23.24 -12.17
N ARG A 96 21.01 -21.98 -11.73
CA ARG A 96 19.90 -21.07 -12.07
C ARG A 96 19.92 -20.70 -13.55
N LEU A 97 21.11 -20.50 -14.12
CA LEU A 97 21.29 -20.23 -15.55
C LEU A 97 20.86 -21.43 -16.40
N ASP A 98 21.15 -22.66 -15.96
CA ASP A 98 20.71 -23.89 -16.62
C ASP A 98 19.19 -24.07 -16.54
N ALA A 99 18.59 -23.81 -15.36
CA ALA A 99 17.14 -23.86 -15.20
C ALA A 99 16.43 -22.85 -16.11
N TYR A 100 16.97 -21.62 -16.17
CA TYR A 100 16.45 -20.58 -17.05
C TYR A 100 16.62 -20.95 -18.54
N ALA A 101 17.75 -21.55 -18.92
CA ALA A 101 17.97 -22.03 -20.29
C ALA A 101 16.98 -23.15 -20.68
N ALA A 102 16.72 -24.09 -19.78
CA ALA A 102 15.75 -25.17 -20.00
C ALA A 102 14.32 -24.63 -20.18
N ALA A 103 13.92 -23.65 -19.36
CA ALA A 103 12.61 -23.01 -19.44
C ALA A 103 12.42 -22.18 -20.72
N ASN A 104 13.50 -21.70 -21.34
CA ASN A 104 13.48 -20.81 -22.50
C ASN A 104 14.09 -21.43 -23.77
N ALA A 105 14.18 -22.76 -23.84
CA ALA A 105 14.78 -23.47 -24.97
C ALA A 105 14.10 -23.19 -26.32
N SER A 106 12.85 -22.73 -26.31
CA SER A 106 12.08 -22.41 -27.50
C SER A 106 12.40 -21.05 -28.12
N ASP A 107 13.14 -20.17 -27.42
CA ASP A 107 13.53 -18.85 -27.90
C ASP A 107 15.00 -18.81 -28.34
N PRO A 108 15.30 -18.78 -29.66
CA PRO A 108 16.66 -18.77 -30.17
C PRO A 108 17.49 -17.57 -29.73
N ALA A 109 16.86 -16.40 -29.53
CA ALA A 109 17.58 -15.19 -29.12
C ALA A 109 18.02 -15.31 -27.66
N THR A 110 17.11 -15.78 -26.80
CA THR A 110 17.40 -16.07 -25.39
C THR A 110 18.46 -17.18 -25.26
N ALA A 111 18.37 -18.25 -26.05
CA ALA A 111 19.37 -19.31 -26.04
C ALA A 111 20.78 -18.81 -26.42
N SER A 112 20.88 -17.93 -27.43
CA SER A 112 22.16 -17.31 -27.82
C SER A 112 22.73 -16.39 -26.75
N ALA A 113 21.88 -15.61 -26.08
CA ALA A 113 22.29 -14.74 -24.97
C ALA A 113 22.82 -15.55 -23.78
N LEU A 114 22.13 -16.64 -23.44
CA LEU A 114 22.54 -17.53 -22.34
C LEU A 114 23.84 -18.27 -22.63
N ALA A 115 24.08 -18.69 -23.88
CA ALA A 115 25.36 -19.23 -24.29
C ALA A 115 26.49 -18.20 -24.10
N SER A 116 26.24 -16.94 -24.48
CA SER A 116 27.21 -15.84 -24.30
C SER A 116 27.48 -15.55 -22.82
N ILE A 117 26.46 -15.63 -21.95
CA ILE A 117 26.62 -15.50 -20.50
C ILE A 117 27.46 -16.66 -19.94
N LYS A 118 27.24 -17.90 -20.39
CA LYS A 118 28.04 -19.06 -19.96
C LYS A 118 29.51 -18.91 -20.33
N ASP A 119 29.79 -18.52 -21.57
CA ASP A 119 31.16 -18.29 -22.05
C ASP A 119 31.82 -17.13 -21.27
N GLY A 120 31.06 -16.05 -21.04
CA GLY A 120 31.48 -14.91 -20.23
C GLY A 120 31.80 -15.31 -18.78
N LEU A 121 30.96 -16.13 -18.15
CA LEU A 121 31.18 -16.64 -16.78
C LEU A 121 32.41 -17.54 -16.69
N ALA A 122 32.66 -18.38 -17.71
CA ALA A 122 33.86 -19.21 -17.75
C ALA A 122 35.14 -18.36 -17.84
N ALA A 123 35.15 -17.33 -18.70
CA ALA A 123 36.25 -16.39 -18.80
C ALA A 123 36.42 -15.56 -17.50
N TYR A 124 35.31 -15.10 -16.93
CA TYR A 124 35.30 -14.37 -15.67
C TYR A 124 35.91 -15.20 -14.53
N ARG A 125 35.55 -16.49 -14.45
CA ARG A 125 36.10 -17.43 -13.47
C ARG A 125 37.61 -17.58 -13.61
N GLN A 126 38.12 -17.72 -14.84
CA GLN A 126 39.56 -17.84 -15.09
C GLN A 126 40.35 -16.62 -14.58
N GLU A 127 39.81 -15.41 -14.73
CA GLU A 127 40.45 -14.20 -14.21
C GLU A 127 40.30 -14.10 -12.69
N SER A 128 39.16 -14.51 -12.15
CA SER A 128 38.90 -14.54 -10.71
C SER A 128 39.81 -15.53 -9.95
N ASP A 129 40.19 -16.65 -10.57
CA ASP A 129 41.13 -17.59 -9.98
C ASP A 129 42.52 -16.97 -9.82
N LYS A 130 42.95 -16.10 -10.77
CA LYS A 130 44.20 -15.34 -10.64
C LYS A 130 44.12 -14.34 -9.50
N LEU A 131 42.97 -13.66 -9.34
CA LEU A 131 42.75 -12.76 -8.20
C LEU A 131 42.90 -13.49 -6.87
N ILE A 132 42.25 -14.66 -6.72
CA ILE A 132 42.35 -15.49 -5.51
C ILE A 132 43.82 -15.87 -5.26
N GLN A 133 44.54 -16.33 -6.30
CA GLN A 133 45.95 -16.69 -6.18
C GLN A 133 46.84 -15.52 -5.74
N PHE A 134 46.69 -14.33 -6.34
CA PHE A 134 47.45 -13.14 -5.96
C PHE A 134 47.08 -12.65 -4.56
N SER A 135 45.80 -12.71 -4.19
CA SER A 135 45.31 -12.35 -2.86
C SER A 135 45.89 -13.29 -1.78
N ALA A 136 45.93 -14.61 -2.05
CA ALA A 136 46.43 -15.63 -1.13
C ALA A 136 47.94 -15.52 -0.85
N ILE A 137 48.75 -15.05 -1.81
CA ILE A 137 50.20 -14.81 -1.60
C ILE A 137 50.51 -13.40 -1.08
N GLY A 138 49.50 -12.61 -0.71
CA GLY A 138 49.66 -11.23 -0.22
C GLY A 138 49.98 -10.19 -1.30
N ALA A 139 49.94 -10.56 -2.58
CA ALA A 139 50.17 -9.67 -3.72
C ALA A 139 48.91 -8.84 -4.07
N LYS A 140 48.36 -8.13 -3.07
CA LYS A 140 47.07 -7.42 -3.18
C LYS A 140 47.03 -6.37 -4.30
N GLY A 141 48.16 -5.75 -4.65
CA GLY A 141 48.24 -4.81 -5.78
C GLY A 141 47.97 -5.47 -7.13
N GLN A 142 48.51 -6.67 -7.37
CA GLN A 142 48.26 -7.45 -8.58
C GLN A 142 46.83 -8.00 -8.59
N ALA A 143 46.33 -8.43 -7.43
CA ALA A 143 44.93 -8.87 -7.28
C ALA A 143 43.95 -7.74 -7.60
N LEU A 144 44.25 -6.51 -7.17
CA LEU A 144 43.46 -5.31 -7.45
C LEU A 144 43.48 -4.93 -8.94
N GLU A 145 44.63 -5.10 -9.62
CA GLU A 145 44.74 -4.88 -11.07
C GLU A 145 43.87 -5.87 -11.86
N VAL A 146 43.86 -7.14 -11.47
CA VAL A 146 42.95 -8.15 -12.05
C VAL A 146 41.48 -7.80 -11.81
N TYR A 147 41.15 -7.35 -10.59
CA TYR A 147 39.79 -6.98 -10.22
C TYR A 147 39.24 -5.80 -11.03
N HIS A 148 39.99 -4.69 -11.08
CA HIS A 148 39.57 -3.47 -11.79
C HIS A 148 39.78 -3.52 -13.30
N GLY A 149 40.58 -4.46 -13.80
CA GLY A 149 40.84 -4.65 -15.23
C GLY A 149 39.97 -5.77 -15.83
N PRO A 150 40.54 -6.97 -16.06
CA PRO A 150 39.88 -8.04 -16.80
C PRO A 150 38.59 -8.54 -16.14
N MET A 151 38.52 -8.63 -14.80
CA MET A 151 37.29 -9.03 -14.12
C MET A 151 36.20 -7.97 -14.30
N LYS A 152 36.48 -6.69 -14.04
CA LYS A 152 35.51 -5.62 -14.29
C LYS A 152 34.99 -5.63 -15.73
N SER A 153 35.88 -5.77 -16.72
CA SER A 153 35.47 -5.86 -18.12
C SER A 153 34.56 -7.07 -18.40
N GLY A 154 34.84 -8.22 -17.79
CA GLY A 154 33.99 -9.41 -17.90
C GLY A 154 32.63 -9.22 -17.21
N ALA A 155 32.61 -8.58 -16.04
CA ALA A 155 31.37 -8.26 -15.34
C ALA A 155 30.49 -7.30 -16.11
N ASP A 156 31.07 -6.22 -16.65
CA ASP A 156 30.34 -5.23 -17.47
C ASP A 156 29.74 -5.91 -18.71
N ALA A 157 30.45 -6.86 -19.36
CA ALA A 157 29.93 -7.61 -20.50
C ALA A 157 28.77 -8.55 -20.14
N ILE A 158 28.84 -9.25 -19.00
CA ILE A 158 27.76 -10.12 -18.52
C ILE A 158 26.52 -9.28 -18.16
N ASP A 159 26.73 -8.17 -17.46
CA ASP A 159 25.66 -7.22 -17.08
C ASP A 159 24.95 -6.64 -18.32
N ASP A 160 25.70 -6.27 -19.37
CA ASP A 160 25.12 -5.80 -20.63
C ASP A 160 24.26 -6.86 -21.33
N ILE A 161 24.66 -8.14 -21.29
CA ILE A 161 23.83 -9.22 -21.85
C ILE A 161 22.56 -9.41 -21.03
N LEU A 162 22.64 -9.38 -19.70
CA LEU A 162 21.48 -9.50 -18.81
C LEU A 162 20.51 -8.32 -19.01
N LYS A 163 21.00 -7.08 -19.12
CA LYS A 163 20.17 -5.90 -19.45
C LYS A 163 19.47 -6.04 -20.80
N ASN A 164 20.17 -6.55 -21.81
CA ASN A 164 19.57 -6.79 -23.12
C ASN A 164 18.47 -7.86 -23.06
N LEU A 165 18.62 -8.86 -22.19
CA LEU A 165 17.62 -9.90 -21.97
C LEU A 165 16.37 -9.33 -21.27
N VAL A 166 16.55 -8.49 -20.25
CA VAL A 166 15.46 -7.72 -19.60
C VAL A 166 14.74 -6.86 -20.64
N ALA A 167 15.47 -6.04 -21.40
CA ALA A 167 14.88 -5.16 -22.41
C ALA A 167 14.16 -5.94 -23.52
N GLY A 168 14.68 -7.10 -23.92
CA GLY A 168 14.02 -8.00 -24.87
C GLY A 168 12.69 -8.55 -24.34
N ASN A 169 12.67 -8.96 -23.07
CA ASN A 169 11.46 -9.46 -22.42
C ASN A 169 10.42 -8.34 -22.22
N GLU A 170 10.85 -7.12 -21.87
CA GLU A 170 9.99 -5.94 -21.79
C GLU A 170 9.34 -5.60 -23.14
N ARG A 171 10.11 -5.53 -24.23
CA ARG A 171 9.58 -5.27 -25.58
C ARG A 171 8.54 -6.32 -25.99
N THR A 172 8.80 -7.59 -25.68
CA THR A 172 7.88 -8.68 -26.01
C THR A 172 6.60 -8.60 -25.18
N THR A 173 6.72 -8.24 -23.90
CA THR A 173 5.57 -8.01 -23.01
C THR A 173 4.73 -6.84 -23.49
N GLN A 174 5.36 -5.72 -23.87
CA GLN A 174 4.68 -4.56 -24.44
C GLN A 174 3.94 -4.90 -25.74
N ALA A 175 4.59 -5.60 -26.67
CA ALA A 175 3.95 -6.04 -27.91
C ALA A 175 2.74 -6.96 -27.66
N THR A 176 2.81 -7.82 -26.64
CA THR A 176 1.69 -8.69 -26.23
C THR A 176 0.54 -7.86 -25.64
N MET A 177 0.84 -6.85 -24.82
CA MET A 177 -0.16 -5.93 -24.26
C MET A 177 -0.83 -5.08 -25.36
N GLU A 178 -0.08 -4.61 -26.35
CA GLU A 178 -0.63 -3.87 -27.49
C GLU A 178 -1.55 -4.76 -28.34
N ALA A 179 -1.15 -5.99 -28.61
CA ALA A 179 -2.00 -6.97 -29.29
C ALA A 179 -3.28 -7.25 -28.51
N ALA A 180 -3.19 -7.44 -27.18
CA ALA A 180 -4.34 -7.66 -26.31
C ALA A 180 -5.29 -6.45 -26.28
N ARG A 181 -4.76 -5.21 -26.25
CA ARG A 181 -5.55 -3.98 -26.33
C ARG A 181 -6.27 -3.86 -27.67
N GLY A 182 -5.58 -4.10 -28.79
CA GLY A 182 -6.19 -4.08 -30.11
C GLY A 182 -7.32 -5.11 -30.25
N GLU A 183 -7.12 -6.31 -29.71
CA GLU A 183 -8.15 -7.36 -29.68
C GLU A 183 -9.34 -6.97 -28.79
N HIS A 184 -9.09 -6.39 -27.61
CA HIS A 184 -10.12 -5.85 -26.73
C HIS A 184 -10.94 -4.73 -27.41
N ASP A 185 -10.29 -3.74 -28.01
CA ASP A 185 -10.97 -2.59 -28.63
C ASP A 185 -11.85 -3.03 -29.81
N SER A 186 -11.34 -3.96 -30.63
CA SER A 186 -12.12 -4.55 -31.71
C SER A 186 -13.33 -5.33 -31.21
N ALA A 187 -13.18 -6.12 -30.13
CA ALA A 187 -14.26 -6.88 -29.52
C ALA A 187 -15.30 -5.97 -28.85
N PHE A 188 -14.86 -4.90 -28.19
CA PHE A 188 -15.72 -3.90 -27.58
C PHE A 188 -16.55 -3.18 -28.65
N ALA A 189 -15.92 -2.73 -29.74
CA ALA A 189 -16.60 -2.09 -30.86
C ALA A 189 -17.64 -3.03 -31.52
N MET A 190 -17.30 -4.30 -31.73
CA MET A 190 -18.24 -5.30 -32.25
C MET A 190 -19.41 -5.55 -31.29
N THR A 191 -19.15 -5.60 -29.98
CA THR A 191 -20.19 -5.77 -28.96
C THR A 191 -21.13 -4.57 -28.96
N LEU A 192 -20.61 -3.34 -29.00
CA LEU A 192 -21.41 -2.12 -29.05
C LEU A 192 -22.27 -2.05 -30.33
N ALA A 193 -21.69 -2.40 -31.47
CA ALA A 193 -22.40 -2.46 -32.75
C ALA A 193 -23.52 -3.51 -32.72
N SER A 194 -23.28 -4.70 -32.16
CA SER A 194 -24.31 -5.73 -32.00
C SER A 194 -25.40 -5.35 -31.01
N LEU A 195 -25.07 -4.61 -29.94
CA LEU A 195 -26.03 -4.11 -28.98
C LEU A 195 -26.92 -3.04 -29.63
N ALA A 196 -26.33 -2.10 -30.36
CA ALA A 196 -27.06 -1.09 -31.12
C ALA A 196 -28.00 -1.74 -32.16
N LEU A 197 -27.54 -2.78 -32.85
CA LEU A 197 -28.37 -3.55 -33.80
C LEU A 197 -29.52 -4.27 -33.08
N SER A 198 -29.26 -4.88 -31.92
CA SER A 198 -30.28 -5.57 -31.11
C SER A 198 -31.36 -4.61 -30.60
N VAL A 199 -30.95 -3.45 -30.09
CA VAL A 199 -31.87 -2.38 -29.66
C VAL A 199 -32.66 -1.86 -30.86
N GLY A 200 -32.03 -1.65 -32.02
CA GLY A 200 -32.69 -1.24 -33.25
C GLY A 200 -33.75 -2.25 -33.71
N LEU A 201 -33.42 -3.54 -33.71
CA LEU A 201 -34.35 -4.62 -34.08
C LEU A 201 -35.51 -4.75 -33.08
N ALA A 202 -35.24 -4.65 -31.78
CA ALA A 202 -36.27 -4.67 -30.75
C ALA A 202 -37.23 -3.48 -30.89
N THR A 203 -36.69 -2.28 -31.13
CA THR A 203 -37.48 -1.05 -31.34
C THR A 203 -38.34 -1.17 -32.61
N ALA A 204 -37.77 -1.69 -33.71
CA ALA A 204 -38.49 -1.95 -34.94
C ALA A 204 -39.59 -3.01 -34.77
N ALA A 205 -39.33 -4.07 -33.99
CA ALA A 205 -40.29 -5.11 -33.67
C ALA A 205 -41.46 -4.56 -32.83
N ILE A 206 -41.18 -3.76 -31.79
CA ILE A 206 -42.19 -3.08 -30.97
C ILE A 206 -43.05 -2.17 -31.84
N PHE A 207 -42.43 -1.37 -32.71
CA PHE A 207 -43.15 -0.50 -33.63
C PHE A 207 -44.05 -1.28 -34.60
N LEU A 208 -43.55 -2.39 -35.16
CA LEU A 208 -44.30 -3.29 -36.04
C LEU A 208 -45.50 -3.94 -35.32
N VAL A 209 -45.30 -4.49 -34.12
CA VAL A 209 -46.36 -5.11 -33.31
C VAL A 209 -47.41 -4.07 -32.91
N ASN A 210 -46.99 -2.89 -32.45
CA ASN A 210 -47.91 -1.84 -32.05
C ASN A 210 -48.77 -1.36 -33.24
N ARG A 211 -48.16 -1.19 -34.41
CA ARG A 211 -48.86 -0.78 -35.64
C ARG A 211 -49.74 -1.89 -36.25
N ARG A 212 -49.33 -3.16 -36.19
CA ARG A 212 -50.00 -4.27 -36.89
C ARG A 212 -51.03 -5.02 -36.03
N VAL A 213 -50.82 -5.07 -34.72
CA VAL A 213 -51.60 -5.88 -33.77
C VAL A 213 -52.35 -4.99 -32.80
N VAL A 214 -51.65 -4.14 -32.03
CA VAL A 214 -52.24 -3.38 -30.91
C VAL A 214 -53.24 -2.31 -31.38
N ARG A 215 -52.86 -1.43 -32.31
CA ARG A 215 -53.76 -0.38 -32.83
C ARG A 215 -55.06 -0.96 -33.43
N PRO A 216 -55.00 -1.99 -34.31
CA PRO A 216 -56.19 -2.61 -34.87
C PRO A 216 -57.06 -3.34 -33.85
N LEU A 217 -56.46 -4.02 -32.86
CA LEU A 217 -57.20 -4.65 -31.75
C LEU A 217 -57.95 -3.61 -30.91
N ASN A 218 -57.34 -2.45 -30.63
CA ASN A 218 -58.01 -1.35 -29.94
C ASN A 218 -59.19 -0.80 -30.77
N GLY A 219 -59.05 -0.73 -32.10
CA GLY A 219 -60.13 -0.32 -33.00
C GLY A 219 -61.34 -1.28 -32.97
N ILE A 220 -61.09 -2.59 -33.02
CA ILE A 220 -62.14 -3.61 -32.91
C ILE A 220 -62.76 -3.62 -31.50
N SER A 221 -61.95 -3.48 -30.45
CA SER A 221 -62.42 -3.38 -29.07
C SER A 221 -63.34 -2.17 -28.86
N HIS A 222 -62.98 -1.03 -29.46
CA HIS A 222 -63.81 0.18 -29.42
C HIS A 222 -65.13 -0.02 -30.19
N ALA A 223 -65.09 -0.62 -31.37
CA ALA A 223 -66.30 -0.95 -32.15
C ALA A 223 -67.22 -1.93 -31.40
N MET A 224 -66.65 -2.91 -30.69
CA MET A 224 -67.41 -3.85 -29.87
C MET A 224 -68.09 -3.15 -28.68
N LYS A 225 -67.43 -2.16 -28.07
CA LYS A 225 -68.04 -1.33 -27.01
C LYS A 225 -69.22 -0.50 -27.54
N LEU A 226 -69.09 0.07 -28.75
CA LEU A 226 -70.17 0.83 -29.40
C LEU A 226 -71.39 -0.06 -29.72
N LEU A 227 -71.14 -1.28 -30.21
CA LEU A 227 -72.19 -2.28 -30.42
C LEU A 227 -72.93 -2.66 -29.13
N ALA A 228 -72.18 -2.88 -28.05
CA ALA A 228 -72.73 -3.24 -26.75
C ALA A 228 -73.58 -2.10 -26.15
N SER A 229 -73.31 -0.85 -26.51
CA SER A 229 -74.13 0.31 -26.15
C SER A 229 -75.37 0.52 -27.03
N GLY A 230 -75.65 -0.39 -27.97
CA GLY A 230 -76.86 -0.35 -28.81
C GLY A 230 -76.72 0.48 -30.10
N ASP A 231 -75.53 0.99 -30.40
CA ASP A 231 -75.25 1.69 -31.66
C ASP A 231 -74.87 0.68 -32.75
N THR A 232 -75.87 0.22 -33.49
CA THR A 232 -75.70 -0.73 -34.60
C THR A 232 -75.28 -0.05 -35.91
N ALA A 233 -75.15 1.29 -35.93
CA ALA A 233 -74.74 2.04 -37.12
C ALA A 233 -73.20 2.21 -37.23
N ALA A 234 -72.45 1.90 -36.16
CA ALA A 234 -71.00 2.01 -36.14
C ALA A 234 -70.32 1.08 -37.18
N GLU A 235 -69.41 1.65 -37.96
CA GLU A 235 -68.62 0.90 -38.96
C GLU A 235 -67.51 0.10 -38.26
N ILE A 236 -67.39 -1.20 -38.57
CA ILE A 236 -66.36 -2.05 -37.94
C ILE A 236 -65.03 -1.84 -38.68
N PRO A 237 -64.01 -1.22 -38.04
CA PRO A 237 -62.75 -0.93 -38.70
C PRO A 237 -62.01 -2.24 -39.03
N HIS A 238 -61.26 -2.24 -40.13
CA HIS A 238 -60.34 -3.33 -40.53
C HIS A 238 -60.98 -4.66 -40.93
N ALA A 239 -62.27 -4.69 -41.28
CA ALA A 239 -62.97 -5.86 -41.83
C ALA A 239 -62.42 -6.33 -43.20
N ASP A 240 -61.66 -5.48 -43.89
CA ASP A 240 -61.00 -5.76 -45.18
C ASP A 240 -59.66 -6.53 -45.04
N ARG A 241 -59.18 -6.75 -43.81
CA ARG A 241 -57.95 -7.50 -43.55
C ARG A 241 -58.16 -9.01 -43.77
N ARG A 242 -57.09 -9.70 -44.21
CA ARG A 242 -57.06 -11.14 -44.47
C ARG A 242 -56.23 -11.94 -43.45
N ASP A 243 -56.08 -11.40 -42.23
CA ASP A 243 -55.37 -12.04 -41.12
C ASP A 243 -56.30 -12.30 -39.94
N GLU A 244 -55.79 -12.86 -38.84
CA GLU A 244 -56.61 -13.26 -37.67
C GLU A 244 -57.41 -12.08 -37.08
N ILE A 245 -56.90 -10.86 -37.22
CA ILE A 245 -57.60 -9.63 -36.79
C ILE A 245 -58.76 -9.29 -37.74
N GLY A 246 -58.57 -9.52 -39.05
CA GLY A 246 -59.63 -9.41 -40.05
C GLY A 246 -60.73 -10.46 -39.87
N GLU A 247 -60.38 -11.69 -39.51
CA GLU A 247 -61.36 -12.73 -39.14
C GLU A 247 -62.17 -12.33 -37.90
N MET A 248 -61.52 -11.76 -36.88
CA MET A 248 -62.22 -11.20 -35.71
C MET A 248 -63.10 -10.00 -36.08
N ALA A 249 -62.63 -9.07 -36.91
CA ALA A 249 -63.42 -7.93 -37.38
C ALA A 249 -64.64 -8.37 -38.21
N ALA A 250 -64.48 -9.39 -39.06
CA ALA A 250 -65.57 -9.97 -39.83
C ALA A 250 -66.61 -10.66 -38.93
N ALA A 251 -66.18 -11.38 -37.89
CA ALA A 251 -67.08 -11.96 -36.90
C ALA A 251 -67.86 -10.88 -36.12
N VAL A 252 -67.22 -9.76 -35.78
CA VAL A 252 -67.88 -8.60 -35.15
C VAL A 252 -68.86 -7.91 -36.11
N ALA A 253 -68.56 -7.86 -37.41
CA ALA A 253 -69.48 -7.35 -38.44
C ALA A 253 -70.72 -8.24 -38.57
N VAL A 254 -70.58 -9.57 -38.55
CA VAL A 254 -71.72 -10.51 -38.50
C VAL A 254 -72.56 -10.31 -37.23
N PHE A 255 -71.92 -10.01 -36.09
CA PHE A 255 -72.63 -9.67 -34.85
C PHE A 255 -73.42 -8.35 -34.94
N ARG A 256 -72.87 -7.32 -35.57
CA ARG A 256 -73.57 -6.06 -35.85
C ARG A 256 -74.79 -6.30 -36.74
N ASP A 257 -74.60 -7.08 -37.80
CA ASP A 257 -75.65 -7.35 -38.78
C ASP A 257 -76.78 -8.18 -38.13
N ASN A 258 -76.46 -9.13 -37.26
CA ASN A 258 -77.43 -9.86 -36.45
C ASN A 258 -78.13 -8.98 -35.38
N ALA A 259 -77.42 -8.04 -34.76
CA ALA A 259 -78.00 -7.10 -33.81
C ALA A 259 -78.94 -6.09 -34.50
N ALA A 260 -78.59 -5.64 -35.72
CA ALA A 260 -79.43 -4.80 -36.56
C ALA A 260 -80.67 -5.56 -37.08
N GLU A 261 -80.54 -6.85 -37.42
CA GLU A 261 -81.66 -7.71 -37.84
C GLU A 261 -82.59 -8.07 -36.67
N ARG A 262 -82.06 -8.24 -35.45
CA ARG A 262 -82.84 -8.49 -34.23
C ARG A 262 -83.67 -7.27 -33.79
N VAL A 263 -83.13 -6.06 -33.96
CA VAL A 263 -83.89 -4.79 -33.75
C VAL A 263 -84.96 -4.57 -34.85
N ARG A 264 -84.82 -5.22 -36.01
CA ARG A 264 -85.79 -5.19 -37.11
C ARG A 264 -86.91 -6.23 -36.94
N LEU A 265 -86.61 -7.40 -36.36
CA LEU A 265 -87.56 -8.50 -36.13
C LEU A 265 -88.38 -8.35 -34.84
N GLU A 266 -87.85 -7.71 -33.78
CA GLU A 266 -88.61 -7.48 -32.52
C GLU A 266 -89.71 -6.41 -32.67
N ARG A 267 -89.84 -5.74 -33.82
CA ARG A 267 -90.91 -4.77 -34.11
C ARG A 267 -92.13 -5.36 -34.84
N GLN A 268 -92.22 -6.68 -35.03
CA GLN A 268 -93.31 -7.31 -35.79
C GLN A 268 -93.88 -8.57 -35.10
N SER A 269 -94.77 -8.36 -34.11
CA SER A 269 -95.61 -9.36 -33.41
C SER A 269 -94.85 -10.23 -32.40
N GLU A 270 -95.29 -10.40 -31.14
CA GLU A 270 -96.60 -10.92 -30.75
C GLU A 270 -97.14 -10.30 -29.46
N ALA A 271 -98.29 -9.63 -29.62
CA ALA A 271 -99.35 -9.68 -28.63
C ALA A 271 -100.16 -10.97 -28.84
N ASP A 272 -100.51 -11.61 -27.74
CA ASP A 272 -101.47 -12.72 -27.57
C ASP A 272 -101.02 -14.16 -27.86
N ARG A 273 -100.39 -14.76 -26.85
CA ARG A 273 -100.84 -16.07 -26.34
C ARG A 273 -100.75 -16.17 -24.82
N THR A 274 -101.80 -15.64 -24.19
CA THR A 274 -102.31 -16.08 -22.89
C THR A 274 -102.63 -17.57 -22.90
N ALA A 275 -102.07 -18.29 -21.91
CA ALA A 275 -102.65 -19.39 -21.12
C ALA A 275 -101.65 -20.54 -20.92
N GLY A 276 -100.78 -20.41 -19.91
CA GLY A 276 -99.83 -21.48 -19.58
C GLY A 276 -99.13 -21.42 -18.23
N ASP A 277 -99.32 -20.40 -17.40
CA ASP A 277 -98.65 -20.36 -16.09
C ASP A 277 -99.49 -19.71 -14.99
N ARG A 278 -100.75 -20.15 -14.86
CA ARG A 278 -101.55 -19.92 -13.63
C ARG A 278 -101.09 -20.76 -12.43
N GLU A 279 -99.94 -21.43 -12.53
CA GLU A 279 -99.33 -22.20 -11.44
C GLU A 279 -97.96 -21.67 -10.97
N ARG A 280 -97.40 -20.63 -11.61
CA ARG A 280 -96.18 -19.94 -11.11
C ARG A 280 -96.46 -18.76 -10.17
N GLN A 281 -97.65 -18.15 -10.27
CA GLN A 281 -97.99 -16.95 -9.48
C GLN A 281 -98.17 -17.19 -7.98
N ALA A 282 -98.35 -18.43 -7.53
CA ALA A 282 -98.32 -18.75 -6.10
C ALA A 282 -96.89 -18.77 -5.51
N ARG A 283 -95.85 -18.91 -6.34
CA ARG A 283 -94.43 -18.83 -5.92
C ARG A 283 -93.77 -17.48 -6.16
N GLU A 284 -94.42 -16.57 -6.89
CA GLU A 284 -93.88 -15.23 -7.22
C GLU A 284 -94.09 -14.20 -6.10
N ALA A 285 -95.13 -14.35 -5.28
CA ALA A 285 -95.41 -13.44 -4.16
C ALA A 285 -94.43 -13.57 -2.99
N GLU A 286 -93.76 -14.72 -2.84
CA GLU A 286 -92.66 -14.90 -1.88
C GLU A 286 -91.35 -14.30 -2.41
N ARG A 287 -91.07 -14.49 -3.71
CA ARG A 287 -89.87 -13.94 -4.39
C ARG A 287 -89.85 -12.42 -4.52
N THR A 288 -91.00 -11.73 -4.54
CA THR A 288 -91.03 -10.27 -4.75
C THR A 288 -90.60 -9.48 -3.50
N ARG A 289 -90.76 -10.03 -2.29
CA ARG A 289 -90.19 -9.44 -1.06
C ARG A 289 -88.69 -9.68 -0.93
N ASP A 290 -88.20 -10.84 -1.36
CA ASP A 290 -86.77 -11.15 -1.36
C ASP A 290 -86.03 -10.42 -2.49
N SER A 291 -86.61 -10.30 -3.70
CA SER A 291 -85.99 -9.58 -4.82
C SER A 291 -85.84 -8.08 -4.56
N GLY A 292 -86.79 -7.42 -3.87
CA GLY A 292 -86.66 -6.00 -3.51
C GLY A 292 -85.47 -5.76 -2.56
N LYS A 293 -85.32 -6.63 -1.57
CA LYS A 293 -84.21 -6.59 -0.60
C LYS A 293 -82.87 -6.96 -1.22
N VAL A 294 -82.85 -7.94 -2.13
CA VAL A 294 -81.67 -8.28 -2.94
C VAL A 294 -81.29 -7.11 -3.86
N GLN A 295 -82.25 -6.47 -4.52
CA GLN A 295 -82.01 -5.32 -5.40
C GLN A 295 -81.42 -4.13 -4.63
N GLU A 296 -81.95 -3.85 -3.43
CA GLU A 296 -81.45 -2.81 -2.53
C GLU A 296 -80.03 -3.11 -2.04
N ALA A 297 -79.76 -4.34 -1.59
CA ALA A 297 -78.43 -4.79 -1.19
C ALA A 297 -77.41 -4.73 -2.34
N VAL A 298 -77.80 -5.14 -3.56
CA VAL A 298 -76.95 -5.08 -4.77
C VAL A 298 -76.71 -3.63 -5.19
N PHE A 299 -77.69 -2.74 -5.07
CA PHE A 299 -77.52 -1.32 -5.37
C PHE A 299 -76.56 -0.65 -4.38
N ALA A 300 -76.76 -0.85 -3.07
CA ALA A 300 -75.89 -0.33 -2.02
C ALA A 300 -74.46 -0.87 -2.15
N LEU A 301 -74.30 -2.15 -2.48
CA LEU A 301 -72.99 -2.74 -2.76
C LEU A 301 -72.37 -2.17 -4.05
N GLY A 302 -73.17 -1.95 -5.10
CA GLY A 302 -72.72 -1.33 -6.35
C GLY A 302 -72.24 0.11 -6.16
N GLU A 303 -72.93 0.90 -5.33
CA GLU A 303 -72.52 2.25 -4.96
C GLU A 303 -71.22 2.25 -4.13
N ALA A 304 -71.13 1.36 -3.14
CA ALA A 304 -69.93 1.20 -2.32
C ALA A 304 -68.72 0.71 -3.13
N LEU A 305 -68.92 -0.24 -4.06
CA LEU A 305 -67.90 -0.68 -5.01
C LEU A 305 -67.52 0.45 -5.99
N GLY A 306 -68.45 1.30 -6.39
CA GLY A 306 -68.19 2.48 -7.20
C GLY A 306 -67.28 3.49 -6.49
N ARG A 307 -67.55 3.75 -5.20
CA ARG A 307 -66.68 4.59 -4.35
C ARG A 307 -65.30 3.97 -4.14
N LEU A 308 -65.24 2.67 -3.86
CA LEU A 308 -63.99 1.93 -3.72
C LEU A 308 -63.16 1.95 -5.02
N ALA A 309 -63.79 1.77 -6.19
CA ALA A 309 -63.16 1.89 -7.49
C ALA A 309 -62.66 3.32 -7.78
N GLY A 310 -63.30 4.33 -7.19
CA GLY A 310 -62.83 5.72 -7.18
C GLY A 310 -61.68 6.01 -6.21
N GLY A 311 -61.19 4.99 -5.48
CA GLY A 311 -60.09 5.11 -4.53
C GLY A 311 -60.53 5.43 -3.09
N ASP A 312 -61.83 5.52 -2.81
CA ASP A 312 -62.31 5.77 -1.44
C ASP A 312 -62.40 4.48 -0.62
N VAL A 313 -61.33 4.18 0.13
CA VAL A 313 -61.27 3.01 1.03
C VAL A 313 -61.85 3.29 2.41
N THR A 314 -62.39 4.51 2.65
CA THR A 314 -63.15 4.81 3.86
C THR A 314 -64.63 4.47 3.74
N CYS A 315 -65.09 4.05 2.55
CA CYS A 315 -66.49 3.73 2.34
C CYS A 315 -66.97 2.57 3.23
N ARG A 316 -68.19 2.70 3.74
CA ARG A 316 -68.90 1.68 4.52
C ARG A 316 -70.35 1.61 4.08
N ILE A 317 -70.93 0.42 4.19
CA ILE A 317 -72.37 0.21 4.04
C ILE A 317 -72.96 0.17 5.45
N ASP A 318 -73.59 1.26 5.86
CA ASP A 318 -74.07 1.46 7.23
C ASP A 318 -75.45 0.82 7.48
N ASN A 319 -76.29 0.74 6.44
CA ASN A 319 -77.62 0.14 6.53
C ASN A 319 -77.53 -1.40 6.55
N PRO A 320 -78.07 -2.09 7.57
CA PRO A 320 -78.09 -3.56 7.64
C PRO A 320 -78.88 -4.16 6.48
N PHE A 321 -78.40 -5.27 5.94
CA PHE A 321 -79.14 -6.06 4.96
C PHE A 321 -79.97 -7.13 5.68
N ASP A 322 -81.02 -7.60 5.02
CA ASP A 322 -81.91 -8.61 5.59
C ASP A 322 -81.40 -10.05 5.41
N GLY A 323 -81.54 -10.86 6.45
CA GLY A 323 -81.31 -12.31 6.41
C GLY A 323 -79.89 -12.70 5.97
N ASP A 324 -79.79 -13.63 5.02
CA ASP A 324 -78.51 -14.18 4.54
C ASP A 324 -77.62 -13.13 3.82
N LEU A 325 -78.17 -11.98 3.43
CA LEU A 325 -77.43 -10.90 2.77
C LEU A 325 -76.61 -10.03 3.76
N GLU A 326 -76.91 -10.03 5.05
CA GLU A 326 -76.15 -9.25 6.06
C GLU A 326 -74.67 -9.66 6.12
N ARG A 327 -74.38 -10.93 5.82
CA ARG A 327 -73.02 -11.42 5.68
C ARG A 327 -72.27 -10.72 4.54
N LEU A 328 -72.93 -10.40 3.43
CA LEU A 328 -72.31 -9.71 2.29
C LEU A 328 -71.90 -8.27 2.67
N ARG A 329 -72.72 -7.57 3.44
CA ARG A 329 -72.41 -6.25 3.98
C ARG A 329 -71.20 -6.29 4.91
N THR A 330 -71.21 -7.26 5.83
CA THR A 330 -70.15 -7.45 6.82
C THR A 330 -68.83 -7.84 6.15
N ASP A 331 -68.84 -8.84 5.26
CA ASP A 331 -67.67 -9.28 4.50
C ASP A 331 -67.09 -8.14 3.63
N PHE A 332 -67.94 -7.30 3.01
CA PHE A 332 -67.51 -6.10 2.29
C PHE A 332 -66.85 -5.08 3.21
N ASN A 333 -67.54 -4.68 4.29
CA ASN A 333 -67.03 -3.68 5.24
C ASN A 333 -65.72 -4.12 5.91
N ASP A 334 -65.61 -5.40 6.27
CA ASP A 334 -64.40 -5.99 6.83
C ASP A 334 -63.26 -6.00 5.81
N SER A 335 -63.55 -6.34 4.56
CA SER A 335 -62.55 -6.33 3.48
C SER A 335 -62.01 -4.93 3.19
N VAL A 336 -62.89 -3.93 3.10
CA VAL A 336 -62.50 -2.52 2.91
C VAL A 336 -61.80 -1.99 4.17
N GLY A 337 -62.18 -2.43 5.36
CA GLY A 337 -61.48 -2.13 6.61
C GLY A 337 -60.04 -2.61 6.62
N ARG A 338 -59.82 -3.89 6.33
CA ARG A 338 -58.47 -4.46 6.24
C ARG A 338 -57.64 -3.80 5.14
N LEU A 339 -58.25 -3.45 4.01
CA LEU A 339 -57.56 -2.72 2.95
C LEU A 339 -57.16 -1.30 3.39
N ASN A 340 -58.03 -0.58 4.09
CA ASN A 340 -57.72 0.73 4.64
C ASN A 340 -56.57 0.65 5.66
N ASP A 341 -56.64 -0.29 6.60
CA ASP A 341 -55.59 -0.49 7.60
C ASP A 341 -54.24 -0.82 6.95
N ALA A 342 -54.22 -1.72 5.96
CA ALA A 342 -53.02 -2.04 5.20
C ALA A 342 -52.43 -0.83 4.46
N LEU A 343 -53.26 -0.01 3.80
CA LEU A 343 -52.79 1.19 3.10
C LEU A 343 -52.25 2.25 4.08
N ARG A 344 -52.84 2.37 5.27
CA ARG A 344 -52.35 3.26 6.33
C ARG A 344 -51.01 2.78 6.88
N GLU A 345 -50.86 1.49 7.14
CA GLU A 345 -49.61 0.88 7.57
C GLU A 345 -48.49 1.08 6.53
N VAL A 346 -48.79 0.89 5.25
CA VAL A 346 -47.84 1.18 4.16
C VAL A 346 -47.46 2.66 4.13
N GLY A 347 -48.40 3.58 4.36
CA GLY A 347 -48.13 5.02 4.42
C GLY A 347 -47.31 5.44 5.64
N ASP A 348 -47.53 4.82 6.80
CA ASP A 348 -46.71 5.00 8.00
C ASP A 348 -45.28 4.49 7.77
N ASN A 349 -45.13 3.30 7.18
CA ASN A 349 -43.84 2.72 6.83
C ASN A 349 -43.09 3.58 5.79
N ALA A 350 -43.78 4.09 4.77
CA ALA A 350 -43.19 5.00 3.79
C ALA A 350 -42.64 6.27 4.44
N ARG A 351 -43.39 6.88 5.38
CA ARG A 351 -42.92 8.04 6.16
C ARG A 351 -41.71 7.72 7.03
N ALA A 352 -41.71 6.56 7.69
CA ALA A 352 -40.58 6.11 8.50
C ALA A 352 -39.31 5.89 7.64
N ILE A 353 -39.45 5.26 6.48
CA ILE A 353 -38.35 5.06 5.52
C ILE A 353 -37.84 6.42 5.00
N GLY A 354 -38.74 7.35 4.68
CA GLY A 354 -38.36 8.70 4.24
C GLY A 354 -37.57 9.48 5.29
N ALA A 355 -37.98 9.39 6.56
CA ALA A 355 -37.23 9.96 7.68
C ALA A 355 -35.84 9.31 7.83
N GLY A 356 -35.77 7.98 7.76
CA GLY A 356 -34.51 7.23 7.78
C GLY A 356 -33.57 7.62 6.64
N ALA A 357 -34.07 7.74 5.41
CA ALA A 357 -33.30 8.16 4.23
C ALA A 357 -32.72 9.57 4.40
N SER A 358 -33.49 10.51 4.97
CA SER A 358 -33.00 11.86 5.26
C SER A 358 -31.92 11.86 6.35
N GLN A 359 -32.03 10.97 7.35
CA GLN A 359 -31.04 10.84 8.41
C GLN A 359 -29.74 10.21 7.90
N ILE A 360 -29.81 9.19 7.04
CA ILE A 360 -28.65 8.60 6.37
C ILE A 360 -27.95 9.66 5.51
N ARG A 361 -28.70 10.47 4.76
CA ARG A 361 -28.13 11.57 3.96
C ARG A 361 -27.36 12.56 4.82
N ALA A 362 -27.93 13.01 5.94
CA ALA A 362 -27.23 13.91 6.86
C ALA A 362 -25.96 13.29 7.45
N ALA A 363 -25.97 11.99 7.74
CA ALA A 363 -24.79 11.26 8.19
C ALA A 363 -23.73 11.10 7.09
N ALA A 364 -24.15 10.88 5.85
CA ALA A 364 -23.25 10.82 4.69
C ALA A 364 -22.58 12.18 4.43
N ASP A 365 -23.32 13.29 4.52
CA ASP A 365 -22.77 14.65 4.39
C ASP A 365 -21.76 14.98 5.50
N ASP A 366 -21.96 14.49 6.73
CA ASP A 366 -20.98 14.62 7.82
C ASP A 366 -19.73 13.77 7.54
N LEU A 367 -19.92 12.52 7.13
CA LEU A 367 -18.83 11.61 6.79
C LEU A 367 -18.01 12.12 5.59
N SER A 368 -18.65 12.75 4.61
CA SER A 368 -18.01 13.44 3.48
C SER A 368 -17.02 14.49 3.97
N ARG A 369 -17.49 15.45 4.78
CA ARG A 369 -16.65 16.53 5.32
C ARG A 369 -15.50 16.00 6.18
N ARG A 370 -15.75 14.95 6.97
CA ARG A 370 -14.69 14.31 7.77
C ARG A 370 -13.66 13.60 6.90
N THR A 371 -14.10 12.98 5.80
CA THR A 371 -13.23 12.29 4.85
C THR A 371 -12.38 13.28 4.05
N GLU A 372 -12.94 14.42 3.64
CA GLU A 372 -12.18 15.54 3.05
C GLU A 372 -11.13 16.10 4.01
N GLN A 373 -11.51 16.35 5.27
CA GLN A 373 -10.58 16.80 6.30
C GLN A 373 -9.47 15.76 6.56
N GLN A 374 -9.83 14.47 6.57
CA GLN A 374 -8.87 13.38 6.75
C GLN A 374 -7.91 13.28 5.57
N ALA A 375 -8.40 13.45 4.33
CA ALA A 375 -7.55 13.47 3.14
C ALA A 375 -6.50 14.59 3.23
N ALA A 376 -6.92 15.80 3.60
CA ALA A 376 -5.99 16.92 3.80
C ALA A 376 -4.93 16.63 4.88
N SER A 377 -5.32 16.01 6.00
CA SER A 377 -4.37 15.60 7.05
C SER A 377 -3.43 14.49 6.60
N VAL A 378 -3.89 13.54 5.78
CA VAL A 378 -3.06 12.47 5.21
C VAL A 378 -2.05 13.05 4.22
N GLU A 379 -2.46 13.98 3.35
CA GLU A 379 -1.55 14.70 2.44
C GLU A 379 -0.47 15.49 3.18
N GLU A 380 -0.84 16.25 4.21
CA GLU A 380 0.11 17.02 5.02
C GLU A 380 1.10 16.10 5.75
N THR A 381 0.59 14.97 6.29
CA THR A 381 1.42 13.97 6.96
C THR A 381 2.38 13.29 5.98
N ALA A 382 1.92 12.96 4.78
CA ALA A 382 2.76 12.37 3.73
C ALA A 382 3.89 13.33 3.31
N ALA A 383 3.57 14.61 3.10
CA ALA A 383 4.57 15.63 2.78
C ALA A 383 5.61 15.82 3.91
N ALA A 384 5.16 15.85 5.18
CA ALA A 384 6.05 15.93 6.33
C ALA A 384 6.94 14.69 6.46
N LEU A 385 6.39 13.50 6.20
CA LEU A 385 7.16 12.24 6.20
C LEU A 385 8.20 12.19 5.09
N GLU A 386 7.91 12.72 3.91
CA GLU A 386 8.88 12.79 2.82
C GLU A 386 10.05 13.73 3.16
N GLN A 387 9.75 14.87 3.80
CA GLN A 387 10.78 15.77 4.33
C GLN A 387 11.64 15.09 5.41
N ILE A 388 11.01 14.40 6.36
CA ILE A 388 11.72 13.66 7.42
C ILE A 388 12.57 12.54 6.83
N THR A 389 12.04 11.77 5.88
CA THR A 389 12.76 10.69 5.19
C THR A 389 14.00 11.22 4.49
N THR A 390 13.88 12.38 3.83
CA THR A 390 15.01 13.05 3.20
C THR A 390 16.05 13.51 4.23
N ALA A 391 15.61 14.11 5.35
CA ALA A 391 16.50 14.58 6.41
C ALA A 391 17.23 13.44 7.13
N VAL A 392 16.54 12.31 7.39
CA VAL A 392 17.15 11.11 7.97
C VAL A 392 18.15 10.51 7.00
N LYS A 393 17.82 10.40 5.71
CA LYS A 393 18.75 9.91 4.68
C LYS A 393 20.02 10.77 4.59
N ASP A 394 19.91 12.10 4.61
CA ASP A 394 21.08 13.00 4.62
C ASP A 394 21.89 12.84 5.92
N SER A 395 21.20 12.67 7.06
CA SER A 395 21.84 12.44 8.36
C SER A 395 22.61 11.13 8.40
N THR A 396 22.05 10.04 7.87
CA THR A 396 22.73 8.74 7.74
C THR A 396 24.00 8.87 6.92
N LYS A 397 23.92 9.53 5.75
CA LYS A 397 25.09 9.75 4.90
C LYS A 397 26.18 10.55 5.62
N ARG A 398 25.82 11.64 6.30
CA ARG A 398 26.77 12.44 7.08
C ARG A 398 27.39 11.66 8.23
N ALA A 399 26.62 10.79 8.89
CA ALA A 399 27.13 9.93 9.95
C ALA A 399 28.13 8.89 9.40
N GLU A 400 27.86 8.30 8.24
CA GLU A 400 28.81 7.39 7.56
C GLU A 400 30.10 8.12 7.15
N GLU A 401 29.98 9.33 6.58
CA GLU A 401 31.14 10.18 6.26
C GLU A 401 31.96 10.55 7.51
N ALA A 402 31.29 10.92 8.60
CA ALA A 402 31.93 11.20 9.88
C ALA A 402 32.62 9.96 10.45
N GLY A 403 32.01 8.78 10.33
CA GLY A 403 32.59 7.51 10.77
C GLY A 403 33.88 7.19 10.02
N SER A 404 33.89 7.38 8.70
CA SER A 404 35.11 7.23 7.89
C SER A 404 36.21 8.22 8.30
N LEU A 405 35.84 9.49 8.55
CA LEU A 405 36.79 10.51 8.99
C LEU A 405 37.41 10.17 10.35
N VAL A 406 36.60 9.73 11.31
CA VAL A 406 37.05 9.33 12.65
C VAL A 406 37.96 8.10 12.58
N ALA A 407 37.59 7.09 11.78
CA ALA A 407 38.41 5.89 11.58
C ALA A 407 39.80 6.22 11.01
N ARG A 408 39.87 7.11 10.01
CA ARG A 408 41.15 7.60 9.46
C ARG A 408 41.96 8.38 10.49
N THR A 409 41.30 9.28 11.24
CA THR A 409 41.94 10.07 12.30
C THR A 409 42.53 9.17 13.40
N ARG A 410 41.84 8.07 13.74
CA ARG A 410 42.35 7.05 14.65
C ARG A 410 43.66 6.45 14.16
N GLY A 411 43.71 6.03 12.90
CA GLY A 411 44.92 5.47 12.29
C GLY A 411 46.10 6.46 12.28
N GLU A 412 45.84 7.75 12.01
CA GLU A 412 46.87 8.80 12.07
C GLU A 412 47.38 9.05 13.49
N ALA A 413 46.49 9.01 14.49
CA ALA A 413 46.86 9.15 15.90
C ALA A 413 47.67 7.95 16.40
N GLU A 414 47.29 6.72 16.04
CA GLU A 414 48.04 5.49 16.34
C GLU A 414 49.46 5.55 15.76
N LYS A 415 49.59 5.97 14.50
CA LYS A 415 50.88 6.16 13.82
C LYS A 415 51.73 7.25 14.49
N SER A 416 51.10 8.36 14.88
CA SER A 416 51.78 9.43 15.63
C SER A 416 52.31 8.93 16.98
N GLY A 417 51.54 8.08 17.68
CA GLY A 417 51.98 7.42 18.91
C GLY A 417 53.16 6.46 18.71
N GLU A 418 53.25 5.78 17.57
CA GLU A 418 54.43 4.98 17.20
C GLU A 418 55.68 5.86 17.00
N VAL A 419 55.55 6.96 16.26
CA VAL A 419 56.66 7.89 16.01
C VAL A 419 57.19 8.48 17.31
N VAL A 420 56.30 8.88 18.23
CA VAL A 420 56.70 9.40 19.54
C VAL A 420 57.40 8.33 20.39
N ARG A 421 56.92 7.07 20.39
CA ARG A 421 57.62 5.97 21.09
C ARG A 421 59.03 5.74 20.54
N ARG A 422 59.20 5.78 19.20
CA ARG A 422 60.52 5.68 18.57
C ARG A 422 61.43 6.86 18.95
N ALA A 423 60.88 8.07 19.00
CA ALA A 423 61.63 9.26 19.42
C ALA A 423 62.11 9.19 20.88
N ILE A 424 61.27 8.66 21.79
CA ILE A 424 61.66 8.41 23.19
C ILE A 424 62.82 7.41 23.25
N GLY A 425 62.73 6.31 22.50
CA GLY A 425 63.80 5.31 22.42
C GLY A 425 65.14 5.91 21.96
N ALA A 426 65.13 6.69 20.87
CA ALA A 426 66.32 7.38 20.37
C ALA A 426 66.91 8.36 21.40
N MET A 427 66.06 9.13 22.10
CA MET A 427 66.53 10.04 23.14
C MET A 427 67.10 9.32 24.37
N GLN A 428 66.58 8.14 24.72
CA GLN A 428 67.15 7.29 25.77
C GLN A 428 68.54 6.75 25.37
N GLU A 429 68.73 6.37 24.11
CA GLU A 429 70.04 5.98 23.59
C GLU A 429 71.04 7.14 23.63
N ILE A 430 70.63 8.35 23.27
CA ILE A 430 71.46 9.56 23.39
C ILE A 430 71.83 9.83 24.85
N ALA A 431 70.87 9.69 25.77
CA ALA A 431 71.12 9.86 27.21
C ALA A 431 72.14 8.83 27.74
N LYS A 432 72.02 7.57 27.31
CA LYS A 432 72.97 6.50 27.65
C LYS A 432 74.37 6.81 27.10
N SER A 433 74.47 7.18 25.81
CA SER A 433 75.74 7.54 25.16
C SER A 433 76.42 8.72 25.85
N SER A 434 75.65 9.73 26.28
CA SER A 434 76.18 10.87 27.05
C SER A 434 76.76 10.44 28.40
N GLY A 435 76.17 9.44 29.05
CA GLY A 435 76.71 8.83 30.27
C GLY A 435 78.02 8.08 30.03
N GLU A 436 78.09 7.31 28.93
CA GLU A 436 79.32 6.62 28.52
C GLU A 436 80.45 7.61 28.21
N ILE A 437 80.15 8.71 27.49
CA ILE A 437 81.10 9.79 27.24
C ILE A 437 81.58 10.40 28.55
N THR A 438 80.68 10.66 29.51
CA THR A 438 81.06 11.20 30.83
C THR A 438 82.07 10.29 31.56
N ASN A 439 81.90 8.97 31.47
CA ASN A 439 82.84 8.00 32.04
C ASN A 439 84.21 8.06 31.34
N ILE A 440 84.23 8.15 30.01
CA ILE A 440 85.46 8.28 29.22
C ILE A 440 86.21 9.57 29.59
N ILE A 441 85.50 10.69 29.72
CA ILE A 441 86.09 11.97 30.15
C ILE A 441 86.66 11.87 31.57
N GLY A 442 86.01 11.12 32.46
CA GLY A 442 86.57 10.81 33.79
C GLY A 442 87.91 10.08 33.71
N VAL A 443 88.02 9.06 32.87
CA VAL A 443 89.29 8.35 32.64
C VAL A 443 90.37 9.27 32.04
N ILE A 444 90.00 10.18 31.14
CA ILE A 444 90.94 11.16 30.56
C ILE A 444 91.46 12.13 31.63
N ASP A 445 90.59 12.60 32.53
CA ASP A 445 90.99 13.46 33.66
C ASP A 445 91.94 12.71 34.61
N ASP A 446 91.66 11.44 34.90
CA ASP A 446 92.55 10.58 35.70
C ASP A 446 93.92 10.38 35.04
N ILE A 447 93.95 10.14 33.72
CA ILE A 447 95.21 10.03 32.95
C ILE A 447 95.98 11.35 32.99
N ALA A 448 95.29 12.49 32.84
CA ALA A 448 95.91 13.81 32.91
C ALA A 448 96.51 14.07 34.31
N PHE A 449 95.79 13.69 35.36
CA PHE A 449 96.28 13.80 36.74
C PHE A 449 97.51 12.92 36.98
N GLN A 450 97.49 11.65 36.56
CA GLN A 450 98.63 10.74 36.66
C GLN A 450 99.84 11.26 35.87
N THR A 451 99.63 11.79 34.66
CA THR A 451 100.68 12.37 33.82
C THR A 451 101.30 13.60 34.49
N ASN A 452 100.48 14.47 35.10
CA ASN A 452 100.95 15.62 35.87
C ASN A 452 101.80 15.20 37.09
N LEU A 453 101.43 14.11 37.79
CA LEU A 453 102.24 13.56 38.89
C LEU A 453 103.55 12.93 38.40
N LEU A 454 103.52 12.17 37.30
CA LEU A 454 104.71 11.60 36.68
C LEU A 454 105.69 12.69 36.22
N ALA A 455 105.18 13.74 35.59
CA ALA A 455 105.95 14.89 35.15
C ALA A 455 106.55 15.66 36.34
N LEU A 456 105.81 15.79 37.43
CA LEU A 456 106.33 16.37 38.68
C LEU A 456 107.49 15.53 39.24
N ASN A 457 107.32 14.21 39.33
CA ASN A 457 108.37 13.30 39.80
C ASN A 457 109.62 13.36 38.90
N ALA A 458 109.44 13.39 37.58
CA ALA A 458 110.52 13.54 36.62
C ALA A 458 111.23 14.91 36.74
N GLY A 459 110.47 15.98 36.98
CA GLY A 459 111.02 17.32 37.21
C GLY A 459 111.85 17.40 38.50
N VAL A 460 111.41 16.73 39.56
CA VAL A 460 112.18 16.61 40.82
C VAL A 460 113.47 15.84 40.61
N GLU A 461 113.44 14.70 39.90
CA GLU A 461 114.64 13.91 39.63
C GLU A 461 115.61 14.63 38.67
N ALA A 462 115.10 15.39 37.70
CA ALA A 462 115.90 16.24 36.83
C ALA A 462 116.59 17.38 37.61
N ALA A 463 115.91 18.00 38.58
CA ALA A 463 116.52 18.98 39.48
C ALA A 463 117.62 18.34 40.36
N ARG A 464 117.42 17.08 40.77
CA ARG A 464 118.39 16.30 41.54
C ARG A 464 119.66 15.96 40.76
N ALA A 465 119.55 15.78 39.44
CA ALA A 465 120.68 15.51 38.53
C ALA A 465 121.53 16.75 38.16
N GLY A 466 121.19 17.95 38.64
CA GLY A 466 121.98 19.17 38.46
C GLY A 466 122.10 19.63 37.00
N GLU A 467 123.31 20.04 36.56
CA GLU A 467 123.56 20.54 35.19
C GLU A 467 123.22 19.50 34.10
N ALA A 468 123.39 18.20 34.36
CA ALA A 468 123.08 17.13 33.41
C ALA A 468 121.58 16.92 33.18
N GLY A 469 120.73 17.36 34.12
CA GLY A 469 119.28 17.19 34.09
C GLY A 469 118.50 18.36 33.46
N LYS A 470 119.15 19.47 33.08
CA LYS A 470 118.46 20.69 32.59
C LYS A 470 117.52 20.45 31.40
N GLY A 471 117.93 19.62 30.43
CA GLY A 471 117.09 19.27 29.29
C GLY A 471 115.85 18.45 29.69
N PHE A 472 116.02 17.50 30.61
CA PHE A 472 114.92 16.69 31.15
C PHE A 472 113.95 17.52 32.00
N ALA A 473 114.46 18.52 32.74
CA ALA A 473 113.62 19.41 33.55
C ALA A 473 112.66 20.25 32.67
N VAL A 474 113.14 20.76 31.53
CA VAL A 474 112.30 21.50 30.57
C VAL A 474 111.22 20.60 29.98
N VAL A 475 111.57 19.38 29.56
CA VAL A 475 110.59 18.40 29.04
C VAL A 475 109.57 18.03 30.11
N ALA A 476 110.01 17.80 31.36
CA ALA A 476 109.11 17.50 32.47
C ALA A 476 108.14 18.65 32.77
N GLN A 477 108.59 19.90 32.68
CA GLN A 477 107.72 21.07 32.83
C GLN A 477 106.71 21.18 31.68
N GLU A 478 107.13 20.98 30.43
CA GLU A 478 106.24 21.01 29.26
C GLU A 478 105.16 19.91 29.32
N VAL A 479 105.56 18.68 29.70
CA VAL A 479 104.62 17.56 29.90
C VAL A 479 103.64 17.85 31.03
N ARG A 480 104.10 18.51 32.11
CA ARG A 480 103.24 18.92 33.21
C ARG A 480 102.22 19.97 32.79
N GLU A 481 102.65 20.98 32.04
CA GLU A 481 101.77 22.04 31.52
C GLU A 481 100.75 21.47 30.53
N LEU A 482 101.17 20.54 29.65
CA LEU A 482 100.27 19.81 28.75
C LEU A 482 99.25 18.98 29.54
N ALA A 483 99.67 18.26 30.59
CA ALA A 483 98.78 17.48 31.44
C ALA A 483 97.74 18.37 32.16
N GLN A 484 98.14 19.55 32.66
CA GLN A 484 97.23 20.52 33.26
C GLN A 484 96.23 21.09 32.23
N ARG A 485 96.67 21.37 31.00
CA ARG A 485 95.79 21.79 29.90
C ARG A 485 94.79 20.69 29.53
N SER A 486 95.23 19.44 29.48
CA SER A 486 94.36 18.29 29.21
C SER A 486 93.32 18.09 30.31
N ALA A 487 93.69 18.18 31.59
CA ALA A 487 92.75 18.10 32.72
C ALA A 487 91.71 19.23 32.67
N LYS A 488 92.15 20.47 32.38
CA LYS A 488 91.24 21.61 32.21
C LYS A 488 90.26 21.39 31.06
N ALA A 489 90.73 20.95 29.90
CA ALA A 489 89.89 20.66 28.75
C ALA A 489 88.92 19.49 29.01
N ALA A 490 89.37 18.44 29.69
CA ALA A 490 88.54 17.32 30.10
C ALA A 490 87.40 17.80 31.02
N LYS A 491 87.70 18.67 31.99
CA LYS A 491 86.69 19.27 32.87
C LYS A 491 85.67 20.14 32.12
N GLU A 492 86.12 20.99 31.19
CA GLU A 492 85.22 21.80 30.36
C GLU A 492 84.29 20.91 29.50
N ILE A 493 84.81 19.84 28.89
CA ILE A 493 84.00 18.87 28.14
C ILE A 493 83.02 18.14 29.07
N LYS A 494 83.45 17.76 30.27
CA LYS A 494 82.59 17.11 31.28
C LYS A 494 81.40 17.98 31.63
N ASP A 495 81.63 19.28 31.84
CA ASP A 495 80.57 20.24 32.17
C ASP A 495 79.59 20.41 30.99
N LEU A 496 80.08 20.48 29.74
CA LEU A 496 79.22 20.51 28.55
C LEU A 496 78.37 19.24 28.42
N ILE A 497 78.97 18.05 28.52
CA ILE A 497 78.25 16.78 28.39
C ILE A 497 77.24 16.59 29.52
N THR A 498 77.56 17.02 30.74
CA THR A 498 76.63 16.99 31.88
C THR A 498 75.42 17.89 31.62
N THR A 499 75.66 19.08 31.05
CA THR A 499 74.60 20.01 30.64
C THR A 499 73.74 19.42 29.54
N SER A 500 74.35 18.87 28.48
CA SER A 500 73.64 18.19 27.40
C SER A 500 72.82 17.00 27.91
N GLY A 501 73.36 16.19 28.82
CA GLY A 501 72.63 15.08 29.43
C GLY A 501 71.40 15.55 30.22
N THR A 502 71.48 16.71 30.87
CA THR A 502 70.34 17.33 31.56
C THR A 502 69.28 17.82 30.58
N GLN A 503 69.69 18.45 29.48
CA GLN A 503 68.77 18.87 28.41
C GLN A 503 68.09 17.68 27.71
N VAL A 504 68.83 16.60 27.45
CA VAL A 504 68.27 15.36 26.87
C VAL A 504 67.24 14.74 27.83
N ARG A 505 67.53 14.66 29.14
CA ARG A 505 66.54 14.17 30.12
C ARG A 505 65.27 15.02 30.16
N ALA A 506 65.40 16.34 30.12
CA ALA A 506 64.25 17.24 30.02
C ALA A 506 63.46 17.01 28.71
N GLY A 507 64.16 16.82 27.59
CA GLY A 507 63.56 16.47 26.30
C GLY A 507 62.80 15.14 26.33
N VAL A 508 63.38 14.09 26.94
CA VAL A 508 62.71 12.79 27.15
C VAL A 508 61.43 12.97 27.95
N SER A 509 61.44 13.78 29.01
CA SER A 509 60.26 14.05 29.83
C SER A 509 59.14 14.70 29.02
N LEU A 510 59.46 15.76 28.26
CA LEU A 510 58.50 16.49 27.42
C LEU A 510 57.91 15.57 26.32
N VAL A 511 58.74 14.78 25.65
CA VAL A 511 58.26 13.84 24.63
C VAL A 511 57.41 12.73 25.26
N GLY A 512 57.73 12.31 26.49
CA GLY A 512 56.91 11.37 27.27
C GLY A 512 55.54 11.94 27.65
N GLU A 513 55.46 13.22 28.02
CA GLU A 513 54.19 13.94 28.22
C GLU A 513 53.37 14.01 26.94
N THR A 514 53.99 14.34 25.80
CA THR A 514 53.35 14.31 24.48
C THR A 514 52.83 12.91 24.14
N GLY A 515 53.58 11.86 24.46
CA GLY A 515 53.15 10.47 24.27
C GLY A 515 51.90 10.12 25.06
N ARG A 516 51.81 10.55 26.33
CA ARG A 516 50.61 10.36 27.16
C ARG A 516 49.40 11.14 26.64
N ALA A 517 49.61 12.38 26.19
CA ALA A 517 48.55 13.19 25.59
C ALA A 517 48.01 12.55 24.30
N LEU A 518 48.88 12.04 23.43
CA LEU A 518 48.46 11.29 22.24
C LEU A 518 47.70 10.01 22.58
N GLN A 519 48.12 9.29 23.62
CA GLN A 519 47.41 8.09 24.08
C GLN A 519 45.98 8.42 24.55
N ALA A 520 45.79 9.55 25.25
CA ALA A 520 44.47 10.02 25.64
C ALA A 520 43.61 10.36 24.40
N ILE A 521 44.18 11.06 23.41
CA ILE A 521 43.50 11.35 22.13
C ILE A 521 43.05 10.07 21.43
N VAL A 522 43.91 9.04 21.36
CA VAL A 522 43.55 7.75 20.75
C VAL A 522 42.34 7.12 21.47
N SER A 523 42.30 7.18 22.79
CA SER A 523 41.17 6.68 23.59
C SER A 523 39.89 7.47 23.32
N GLU A 524 39.95 8.79 23.29
CA GLU A 524 38.79 9.65 22.99
C GLU A 524 38.27 9.42 21.56
N VAL A 525 39.16 9.27 20.59
CA VAL A 525 38.79 8.97 19.19
C VAL A 525 38.13 7.58 19.07
N GLN A 526 38.53 6.60 19.88
CA GLN A 526 37.86 5.30 19.95
C GLN A 526 36.43 5.41 20.49
N GLU A 527 36.21 6.19 21.56
CA GLU A 527 34.86 6.43 22.08
C GLU A 527 33.99 7.16 21.05
N ILE A 528 34.53 8.19 20.38
CA ILE A 528 33.83 8.89 19.29
C ILE A 528 33.45 7.91 18.18
N ASN A 529 34.35 7.01 17.79
CA ASN A 529 34.05 6.02 16.76
C ASN A 529 32.88 5.10 17.16
N GLY A 530 32.83 4.68 18.43
CA GLY A 530 31.71 3.90 18.97
C GLY A 530 30.39 4.67 18.92
N HIS A 531 30.38 5.94 19.33
CA HIS A 531 29.19 6.79 19.24
C HIS A 531 28.72 7.01 17.80
N VAL A 532 29.64 7.21 16.86
CA VAL A 532 29.27 7.38 15.45
C VAL A 532 28.70 6.09 14.86
N GLN A 533 29.24 4.92 15.21
CA GLN A 533 28.66 3.64 14.80
C GLN A 533 27.23 3.46 15.32
N ALA A 534 26.99 3.76 16.60
CA ALA A 534 25.65 3.70 17.19
C ALA A 534 24.67 4.68 16.49
N ILE A 535 25.12 5.88 16.11
CA ILE A 535 24.31 6.83 15.32
C ILE A 535 23.97 6.26 13.94
N VAL A 536 24.93 5.63 13.25
CA VAL A 536 24.70 5.02 11.94
C VAL A 536 23.69 3.87 12.04
N GLU A 537 23.79 3.01 13.05
CA GLU A 537 22.81 1.95 13.31
C GLU A 537 21.42 2.51 13.60
N ALA A 538 21.30 3.46 14.54
CA ALA A 538 20.04 4.10 14.87
C ALA A 538 19.41 4.82 13.67
N ALA A 539 20.22 5.46 12.82
CA ALA A 539 19.73 6.14 11.62
C ALA A 539 19.23 5.14 10.54
N ARG A 540 19.87 3.96 10.43
CA ARG A 540 19.38 2.87 9.57
C ARG A 540 18.06 2.31 10.08
N GLU A 541 17.94 2.09 11.39
CA GLU A 541 16.69 1.64 12.00
C GLU A 541 15.55 2.65 11.80
N GLN A 542 15.81 3.95 12.02
CA GLN A 542 14.85 5.03 11.73
C GLN A 542 14.43 5.04 10.26
N SER A 543 15.37 4.82 9.32
CA SER A 543 15.04 4.76 7.89
C SER A 543 14.08 3.60 7.59
N THR A 544 14.28 2.43 8.20
CA THR A 544 13.36 1.29 8.08
C THR A 544 12.00 1.61 8.68
N GLY A 545 11.96 2.18 9.90
CA GLY A 545 10.71 2.58 10.55
C GLY A 545 9.93 3.62 9.74
N LEU A 546 10.61 4.57 9.09
CA LEU A 546 9.98 5.53 8.20
C LEU A 546 9.38 4.89 6.94
N GLN A 547 9.98 3.83 6.39
CA GLN A 547 9.39 3.07 5.28
C GLN A 547 8.09 2.36 5.69
N GLU A 548 8.06 1.80 6.90
CA GLU A 548 6.84 1.19 7.46
C GLU A 548 5.74 2.24 7.67
N ILE A 549 6.09 3.40 8.23
CA ILE A 549 5.15 4.52 8.42
C ILE A 549 4.64 5.01 7.06
N ASN A 550 5.50 5.16 6.05
CA ASN A 550 5.10 5.55 4.71
C ASN A 550 4.09 4.56 4.10
N THR A 551 4.31 3.26 4.32
CA THR A 551 3.37 2.21 3.89
C THR A 551 2.03 2.32 4.62
N ALA A 552 2.04 2.62 5.93
CA ALA A 552 0.83 2.83 6.71
C ALA A 552 0.04 4.07 6.24
N VAL A 553 0.74 5.17 5.92
CA VAL A 553 0.10 6.38 5.38
C VAL A 553 -0.51 6.13 4.00
N ASN A 554 0.18 5.40 3.11
CA ASN A 554 -0.41 4.99 1.83
C ASN A 554 -1.66 4.12 2.01
N THR A 555 -1.68 3.25 3.03
CA THR A 555 -2.86 2.46 3.39
C THR A 555 -4.00 3.35 3.90
N MET A 556 -3.69 4.37 4.70
CA MET A 556 -4.66 5.37 5.16
C MET A 556 -5.24 6.20 4.01
N ASP A 557 -4.42 6.58 3.03
CA ASP A 557 -4.87 7.30 1.83
C ASP A 557 -5.87 6.45 1.03
N GLN A 558 -5.54 5.19 0.75
CA GLN A 558 -6.46 4.25 0.09
C GLN A 558 -7.77 4.07 0.88
N GLY A 559 -7.70 3.95 2.21
CA GLY A 559 -8.87 3.88 3.07
C GLY A 559 -9.73 5.15 2.99
N THR A 560 -9.09 6.32 2.92
CA THR A 560 -9.74 7.62 2.79
C THR A 560 -10.46 7.75 1.44
N GLN A 561 -9.82 7.32 0.35
CA GLN A 561 -10.44 7.28 -0.98
C GLN A 561 -11.64 6.32 -1.04
N ARG A 562 -11.52 5.13 -0.42
CA ARG A 562 -12.66 4.20 -0.30
C ARG A 562 -13.81 4.78 0.51
N ASN A 563 -13.52 5.52 1.58
CA ASN A 563 -14.55 6.22 2.35
C ASN A 563 -15.23 7.28 1.50
N ALA A 564 -14.50 8.03 0.67
CA ALA A 564 -15.08 9.02 -0.24
C ALA A 564 -16.04 8.34 -1.24
N ALA A 565 -15.62 7.24 -1.86
CA ALA A 565 -16.46 6.45 -2.76
C ALA A 565 -17.71 5.89 -2.06
N MET A 566 -17.56 5.34 -0.84
CA MET A 566 -18.71 4.86 -0.05
C MET A 566 -19.68 5.98 0.32
N VAL A 567 -19.17 7.19 0.60
CA VAL A 567 -19.99 8.36 0.89
C VAL A 567 -20.80 8.77 -0.33
N GLU A 568 -20.18 8.80 -1.52
CA GLU A 568 -20.88 9.08 -2.78
C GLU A 568 -21.99 8.05 -3.04
N GLU A 569 -21.68 6.76 -2.89
CA GLU A 569 -22.64 5.66 -3.08
C GLU A 569 -23.80 5.75 -2.07
N THR A 570 -23.49 5.98 -0.79
CA THR A 570 -24.50 6.09 0.28
C THR A 570 -25.39 7.31 0.07
N THR A 571 -24.82 8.41 -0.40
CA THR A 571 -25.57 9.64 -0.72
C THR A 571 -26.52 9.39 -1.89
N ALA A 572 -26.03 8.75 -2.96
CA ALA A 572 -26.83 8.38 -4.12
C ALA A 572 -27.97 7.41 -3.75
N ALA A 573 -27.68 6.37 -2.98
CA ALA A 573 -28.67 5.41 -2.49
C ALA A 573 -29.75 6.08 -1.62
N SER A 574 -29.36 7.00 -0.75
CA SER A 574 -30.29 7.78 0.08
C SER A 574 -31.17 8.71 -0.75
N HIS A 575 -30.66 9.23 -1.88
CA HIS A 575 -31.44 10.02 -2.81
C HIS A 575 -32.44 9.17 -3.60
N GLY A 576 -32.02 7.99 -4.06
CA GLY A 576 -32.89 7.00 -4.69
C GLY A 576 -34.02 6.56 -3.77
N LEU A 577 -33.71 6.23 -2.51
CA LEU A 577 -34.71 5.82 -1.52
C LEU A 577 -35.72 6.93 -1.23
N ALA A 578 -35.26 8.19 -1.12
CA ALA A 578 -36.16 9.32 -0.94
C ALA A 578 -37.12 9.50 -2.13
N THR A 579 -36.62 9.27 -3.35
CA THR A 579 -37.43 9.32 -4.58
C THR A 579 -38.48 8.20 -4.60
N GLU A 580 -38.10 6.98 -4.22
CA GLU A 580 -39.01 5.82 -4.16
C GLU A 580 -40.11 6.04 -3.11
N VAL A 581 -39.75 6.59 -1.94
CA VAL A 581 -40.72 6.97 -0.89
C VAL A 581 -41.68 8.04 -1.40
N GLN A 582 -41.20 9.04 -2.15
CA GLN A 582 -42.06 10.07 -2.73
C GLN A 582 -43.02 9.49 -3.78
N ALA A 583 -42.56 8.54 -4.60
CA ALA A 583 -43.39 7.81 -5.55
C ALA A 583 -44.47 6.99 -4.84
N LEU A 584 -44.10 6.25 -3.78
CA LEU A 584 -45.02 5.46 -2.96
C LEU A 584 -46.08 6.34 -2.27
N ASN A 585 -45.68 7.47 -1.69
CA ASN A 585 -46.62 8.43 -1.12
C ASN A 585 -47.60 8.98 -2.16
N SER A 586 -47.13 9.22 -3.40
CA SER A 586 -47.96 9.68 -4.52
C SER A 586 -48.93 8.60 -5.04
N LEU A 587 -48.59 7.32 -4.87
CA LEU A 587 -49.48 6.19 -5.16
C LEU A 587 -50.56 6.06 -4.08
N ILE A 588 -50.19 6.15 -2.81
CA ILE A 588 -51.12 6.09 -1.67
C ILE A 588 -52.08 7.27 -1.68
N SER A 589 -51.62 8.47 -2.07
CA SER A 589 -52.48 9.66 -2.13
C SER A 589 -53.61 9.58 -3.17
N ARG A 590 -53.59 8.58 -4.06
CA ARG A 590 -54.71 8.29 -4.97
C ARG A 590 -55.89 7.64 -4.25
N PHE A 591 -55.64 7.07 -3.07
CA PHE A 591 -56.65 6.47 -2.22
C PHE A 591 -57.02 7.43 -1.09
N ASN A 592 -58.32 7.64 -0.88
CA ASN A 592 -58.81 8.28 0.33
C ASN A 592 -58.80 7.25 1.47
N VAL A 593 -57.75 7.29 2.28
CA VAL A 593 -57.56 6.44 3.47
C VAL A 593 -58.13 7.07 4.75
N GLY A 594 -58.78 8.23 4.62
CA GLY A 594 -59.28 9.01 5.73
C GLY A 594 -58.16 9.75 6.44
N HIS A 595 -58.34 11.06 6.61
CA HIS A 595 -57.45 11.84 7.46
C HIS A 595 -57.73 11.50 8.93
N GLY A 596 -57.14 10.41 9.41
CA GLY A 596 -56.94 10.25 10.83
C GLY A 596 -55.93 11.29 11.28
N THR A 597 -56.41 12.42 11.80
CA THR A 597 -55.66 13.20 12.79
C THR A 597 -55.36 12.27 13.96
N ALA A 598 -54.24 11.55 13.89
CA ALA A 598 -53.72 10.78 14.99
C ALA A 598 -53.11 11.74 16.04
N THR A 599 -53.96 12.52 16.70
CA THR A 599 -53.67 13.05 18.03
C THR A 599 -53.83 11.88 19.00
N GLY A 600 -52.84 11.00 19.12
CA GLY A 600 -53.07 9.80 19.92
C GLY A 600 -51.98 8.76 20.05
N HIS A 601 -50.70 9.06 19.78
CA HIS A 601 -49.56 8.43 20.47
C HIS A 601 -48.28 9.07 19.92
N VAL A 602 -47.89 10.20 20.52
CA VAL A 602 -46.46 10.46 20.64
C VAL A 602 -45.96 9.47 21.69
N ALA A 603 -45.78 8.22 21.29
CA ALA A 603 -44.74 7.43 21.91
C ALA A 603 -43.48 8.25 21.69
N ARG A 604 -42.97 8.86 22.77
CA ARG A 604 -41.64 9.47 22.77
C ARG A 604 -40.75 8.53 21.97
N PRO A 605 -40.04 8.98 20.92
CA PRO A 605 -39.00 8.16 20.38
C PRO A 605 -38.12 7.84 21.59
N SER A 606 -38.11 6.57 22.00
CA SER A 606 -37.03 6.04 22.79
C SER A 606 -35.82 6.44 21.99
N GLN A 607 -35.12 7.47 22.45
CA GLN A 607 -33.79 7.77 21.97
C GLN A 607 -33.06 6.45 22.15
N LEU A 608 -32.93 5.71 21.05
CA LEU A 608 -31.93 4.68 20.95
C LEU A 608 -30.65 5.47 21.18
N HIS A 609 -30.19 5.37 22.41
CA HIS A 609 -28.89 5.81 22.83
C HIS A 609 -27.96 4.99 21.97
N VAL A 610 -27.60 5.51 20.79
CA VAL A 610 -26.34 5.16 20.17
C VAL A 610 -25.36 5.43 21.28
N VAL A 611 -24.74 4.36 21.78
CA VAL A 611 -23.61 4.47 22.70
C VAL A 611 -22.59 5.31 21.95
N THR A 612 -22.61 6.62 22.18
CA THR A 612 -21.42 7.44 22.05
C THR A 612 -20.46 6.82 23.04
N ALA A 613 -19.45 6.14 22.52
CA ALA A 613 -18.22 5.86 23.25
C ALA A 613 -17.81 7.13 24.04
N PRO A 614 -17.27 6.97 25.26
CA PRO A 614 -17.12 8.06 26.21
C PRO A 614 -16.43 9.25 25.55
N SER A 615 -17.11 10.39 25.63
CA SER A 615 -16.56 11.71 25.39
C SER A 615 -15.21 11.80 26.09
N THR A 616 -14.15 11.93 25.29
CA THR A 616 -12.90 12.52 25.75
C THR A 616 -13.22 13.84 26.45
N PRO A 617 -12.56 14.14 27.58
CA PRO A 617 -12.87 15.34 28.35
C PRO A 617 -12.66 16.58 27.49
N GLN A 618 -13.69 17.42 27.51
CA GLN A 618 -13.76 18.79 27.02
C GLN A 618 -12.45 19.53 27.27
N SER A 619 -11.74 19.85 26.18
CA SER A 619 -10.63 20.78 26.19
C SER A 619 -11.13 22.15 26.64
N ALA A 620 -10.56 22.63 27.75
CA ALA A 620 -10.72 23.99 28.23
C ALA A 620 -10.26 25.00 27.15
N PRO A 621 -10.82 26.23 27.15
CA PRO A 621 -10.44 27.25 26.18
C PRO A 621 -8.94 27.57 26.27
N PRO A 622 -8.28 27.92 25.15
CA PRO A 622 -6.85 28.20 25.15
C PRO A 622 -6.58 29.46 25.99
N ALA A 623 -5.86 29.28 27.09
CA ALA A 623 -5.25 30.38 27.80
C ALA A 623 -4.26 31.07 26.86
N ALA A 624 -4.31 32.39 26.84
CA ALA A 624 -3.46 33.25 26.02
C ALA A 624 -1.98 32.85 26.14
N VAL A 625 -1.37 32.57 24.99
CA VAL A 625 0.08 32.42 24.83
C VAL A 625 0.75 33.73 25.21
N SER A 626 1.30 33.80 26.42
CA SER A 626 2.30 34.79 26.77
C SER A 626 3.59 34.44 26.02
N SER A 627 3.92 35.26 25.03
CA SER A 627 5.19 35.26 24.33
C SER A 627 6.33 35.61 25.29
N LEU A 628 7.04 34.58 25.77
CA LEU A 628 8.39 34.76 26.29
C LEU A 628 9.33 33.76 25.63
N ARG A 629 9.88 34.21 24.50
CA ARG A 629 11.15 33.77 23.96
C ARG A 629 12.20 33.88 25.08
N LYS A 630 12.73 32.74 25.54
CA LYS A 630 14.09 32.66 26.06
C LYS A 630 14.78 31.44 25.47
N SER A 631 15.56 31.72 24.44
CA SER A 631 16.74 30.94 24.08
C SER A 631 17.74 31.03 25.23
N SER A 632 18.16 29.88 25.74
CA SER A 632 19.51 29.62 26.26
C SER A 632 19.58 28.14 26.65
N GLY A 633 20.44 27.38 25.97
CA GLY A 633 20.62 25.94 26.13
C GLY A 633 21.06 25.52 27.54
N GLN A 634 20.09 25.18 28.38
CA GLN A 634 20.34 24.46 29.61
C GLN A 634 19.19 23.48 29.83
N TRP A 635 19.40 22.23 29.42
CA TRP A 635 18.54 21.12 29.79
C TRP A 635 18.82 20.83 31.26
N ASN A 636 17.87 21.17 32.14
CA ASN A 636 17.99 20.93 33.58
C ASN A 636 17.67 19.45 33.84
N VAL A 637 18.62 18.55 33.55
CA VAL A 637 18.51 17.14 33.88
C VAL A 637 18.85 16.97 35.36
N LYS A 638 17.85 16.59 36.16
CA LYS A 638 18.02 16.30 37.58
C LYS A 638 18.66 14.91 37.70
N PRO A 639 19.77 14.72 38.42
CA PRO A 639 20.37 13.39 38.58
C PRO A 639 19.42 12.46 39.33
N ALA A 640 19.37 11.19 38.92
CA ALA A 640 18.54 10.16 39.54
C ALA A 640 18.96 9.95 41.00
N GLY A 641 18.00 10.05 41.93
CA GLY A 641 18.22 9.74 43.35
C GLY A 641 18.04 8.25 43.65
N GLU A 642 18.49 7.81 44.83
CA GLU A 642 18.44 6.39 45.30
C GLU A 642 17.05 5.74 45.30
N THR A 643 15.97 6.51 45.12
CA THR A 643 14.59 5.99 45.02
C THR A 643 14.07 5.87 43.58
N SER A 644 14.90 6.16 42.58
CA SER A 644 14.51 6.09 41.17
C SER A 644 14.57 4.64 40.71
N ARG A 645 13.43 4.05 40.36
CA ARG A 645 13.33 2.69 39.82
C ARG A 645 13.20 2.73 38.30
N PRO A 646 13.79 1.76 37.57
CA PRO A 646 13.60 1.65 36.12
C PRO A 646 12.12 1.43 35.81
N VAL A 647 11.61 2.11 34.79
CA VAL A 647 10.25 1.97 34.28
C VAL A 647 10.35 1.26 32.95
N SER A 648 9.55 0.21 32.72
CA SER A 648 9.59 -0.54 31.46
C SER A 648 9.24 0.34 30.26
N SER A 649 9.94 0.13 29.15
CA SER A 649 9.67 0.85 27.92
C SER A 649 8.23 0.62 27.43
N PRO A 650 7.60 1.60 26.77
CA PRO A 650 6.25 1.44 26.20
C PRO A 650 6.14 0.25 25.24
N ALA A 651 7.23 -0.08 24.54
CA ALA A 651 7.33 -1.22 23.63
C ALA A 651 7.25 -2.56 24.38
N LEU A 652 7.95 -2.71 25.50
CA LEU A 652 7.90 -3.93 26.32
C LEU A 652 6.52 -4.09 26.99
N ALA A 653 5.91 -2.99 27.43
CA ALA A 653 4.57 -3.00 27.99
C ALA A 653 3.50 -3.41 26.96
N LEU A 654 3.67 -3.02 25.69
CA LEU A 654 2.84 -3.47 24.59
C LEU A 654 3.08 -4.95 24.27
N GLY A 655 4.34 -5.38 24.22
CA GLY A 655 4.75 -6.77 24.01
C GLY A 655 4.17 -7.71 25.07
N GLN A 656 4.21 -7.34 26.35
CA GLN A 656 3.61 -8.12 27.44
C GLN A 656 2.07 -8.18 27.34
N LYS A 657 1.41 -7.10 26.91
CA LYS A 657 -0.05 -7.12 26.66
C LYS A 657 -0.42 -8.05 25.51
N LEU A 658 0.37 -8.07 24.44
CA LEU A 658 0.18 -8.97 23.31
C LEU A 658 0.47 -10.42 23.70
N ALA A 659 1.56 -10.70 24.41
CA ALA A 659 1.90 -12.04 24.89
C ALA A 659 0.81 -12.62 25.82
N ASN A 660 0.22 -11.78 26.68
CA ASN A 660 -0.92 -12.16 27.53
C ASN A 660 -2.21 -12.39 26.73
N ALA A 661 -2.43 -11.63 25.64
CA ALA A 661 -3.57 -11.83 24.75
C ALA A 661 -3.48 -13.14 23.93
N PHE A 662 -2.26 -13.63 23.67
CA PHE A 662 -1.98 -14.86 22.93
C PHE A 662 -1.62 -16.07 23.82
N GLY A 663 -1.75 -15.96 25.15
CA GLY A 663 -1.63 -17.09 26.08
C GLY A 663 -0.19 -17.56 26.34
N THR A 664 0.82 -16.81 25.94
CA THR A 664 2.24 -17.11 26.20
C THR A 664 2.71 -16.42 27.48
N LYS A 665 3.30 -17.18 28.42
CA LYS A 665 3.87 -16.61 29.66
C LYS A 665 5.11 -15.77 29.34
N PRO A 666 5.19 -14.50 29.79
CA PRO A 666 6.40 -13.72 29.65
C PRO A 666 7.51 -14.23 30.59
N GLY A 667 8.75 -14.23 30.10
CA GLY A 667 9.94 -14.49 30.93
C GLY A 667 10.10 -13.43 32.02
N LYS A 668 10.58 -13.82 33.20
CA LYS A 668 10.89 -12.89 34.30
C LYS A 668 12.06 -11.99 33.89
N ALA A 669 11.86 -10.68 33.96
CA ALA A 669 12.97 -9.72 33.93
C ALA A 669 13.80 -9.85 35.21
N SER A 670 15.12 -9.89 35.11
CA SER A 670 16.04 -9.80 36.24
C SER A 670 16.20 -8.34 36.66
N ASP A 671 16.10 -8.09 37.96
CA ASP A 671 16.02 -6.77 38.62
C ASP A 671 17.29 -5.87 38.49
N ALA A 672 18.22 -6.17 37.58
CA ALA A 672 19.53 -5.52 37.56
C ALA A 672 20.12 -5.23 36.15
N ASP A 673 19.31 -5.26 35.10
CA ASP A 673 19.78 -4.84 33.77
C ASP A 673 19.51 -3.35 33.53
N TRP A 674 20.59 -2.60 33.36
CA TRP A 674 20.57 -1.20 32.91
C TRP A 674 20.68 -1.09 31.38
N ASP A 675 20.57 -2.22 30.66
CA ASP A 675 20.77 -2.32 29.21
C ASP A 675 19.63 -1.73 28.36
N GLU A 676 18.54 -1.23 28.96
CA GLU A 676 17.46 -0.56 28.24
C GLU A 676 17.15 0.82 28.84
N PHE A 677 17.38 1.88 28.06
CA PHE A 677 16.94 3.25 28.34
C PHE A 677 16.32 3.91 27.10
#